data_AF-A0A6L5ZL62-F1
#
_entry.id   AF-A0A6L5ZL62-F1
#
_cell.length_a   1.000
_cell.length_b   1.000
_cell.length_c   1.000
_cell.angle_alpha   90.00
_cell.angle_beta   90.00
_cell.angle_gamma   90.00
#
_symmetry.space_group_name_H-M   'P 1'
#
loop_
_entity.id
_entity.type
_entity.pdbx_description
1 polymer ?
#
loop_
_entity_poly.entity_id
_entity_poly.type
_entity_poly.pdbx_seq_one_letter_code
_entity_poly.pdbx_strand_id
1 'polypeptide(L)'
;MNKTVSRQNVIFAIVAVVSVLLLWLLPPVGFIACCVLLIVLPPWGRTITERALISIVVLLGLVALIFPRAGATAITAMSAHLGLALAVLAVAAARFIPRLARPIPKPTVSDALIGIMLVGTSWWLMSAYVGRSLYGIVSGLFFSGWDNQGHFTTFANTYVIGSTTWPTIDGSVAWNQWYPALHTTMWSLAQLGSQTGAELLDRTSLLWPYVQWSSISFALCLAALAWVAGDLAGRLGPLVNPRSGFIKRWATPIAIVVFATFALLGSPTGLFNSGFTNFMMGVTVVVVTAYLSARDWHSARGLGWFLIPLGALAAIGLWTPLVLGLIPSGLIVAVALWRVRKWLAPVWVIAAGGFVGITAWLQTQAVINSDPGTSAGGLLADLGAIGVGMSAFNIGAALAAPIVVLGMLLLLLRSHRAPLALAIAGPVLGFTVFAVIAMSGADAGELSRLVSYYVLKSLNAMLLAVAPLIAAMAAVAVCVLLVAVSKATKGAAKPRAARINVIIGGAIALVIGFTMFGYVGTTTQDFTGGFTSAPGVAAANVRSAGVENQLIGEAIISAQQAALPYPDKTTMLWDGSGTLPNLWVSTLHGVMSKNQNTFYKNLPPFPYDEKTLGHLRLSLNLDPSLHLVLLWFRGVSGVMVEELEIDQPDRVTTVKVPMRSSPLCEECSL
;
A
#
# COMPACT_ATOMS: atom_id res chain seq x y z
N MET A 1 33.87 6.09 -28.48
CA MET A 1 32.54 5.48 -28.31
C MET A 1 32.35 4.39 -29.35
N ASN A 2 31.97 3.16 -28.96
CA ASN A 2 31.66 2.09 -29.91
C ASN A 2 30.45 2.48 -30.78
N LYS A 3 30.60 2.46 -32.12
CA LYS A 3 29.55 2.86 -33.08
C LYS A 3 28.22 2.09 -32.87
N THR A 4 28.27 0.86 -32.37
CA THR A 4 27.11 0.01 -32.07
C THR A 4 26.28 0.48 -30.86
N VAL A 5 26.92 1.00 -29.81
CA VAL A 5 26.24 1.52 -28.60
C VAL A 5 25.53 2.85 -28.92
N SER A 6 26.10 3.66 -29.81
CA SER A 6 25.48 4.89 -30.30
C SER A 6 24.18 4.61 -31.06
N ARG A 7 24.16 3.62 -31.97
CA ARG A 7 22.96 3.28 -32.75
C ARG A 7 21.81 2.75 -31.89
N GLN A 8 22.09 1.90 -30.90
CA GLN A 8 21.06 1.38 -29.99
C GLN A 8 20.44 2.48 -29.12
N ASN A 9 21.25 3.42 -28.61
CA ASN A 9 20.74 4.54 -27.83
C ASN A 9 19.85 5.48 -28.65
N VAL A 10 20.16 5.68 -29.93
CA VAL A 10 19.28 6.44 -30.85
C VAL A 10 17.94 5.73 -31.03
N ILE A 11 17.94 4.40 -31.21
CA ILE A 11 16.68 3.63 -31.28
C ILE A 11 15.85 3.79 -30.01
N PHE A 12 16.48 3.69 -28.82
CA PHE A 12 15.76 3.90 -27.56
C PHE A 12 15.21 5.31 -27.41
N ALA A 13 15.94 6.33 -27.89
CA ALA A 13 15.44 7.71 -27.90
C ALA A 13 14.23 7.86 -28.82
N ILE A 14 14.26 7.26 -30.02
CA ILE A 14 13.10 7.26 -30.94
C ILE A 14 11.91 6.57 -30.29
N VAL A 15 12.10 5.39 -29.70
CA VAL A 15 11.02 4.67 -29.00
C VAL A 15 10.48 5.50 -27.83
N ALA A 16 11.34 6.19 -27.08
CA ALA A 16 10.91 7.09 -26.02
C ALA A 16 10.05 8.24 -26.55
N VAL A 17 10.45 8.89 -27.65
CA VAL A 17 9.67 9.96 -28.28
C VAL A 17 8.32 9.43 -28.79
N VAL A 18 8.30 8.26 -29.43
CA VAL A 18 7.05 7.63 -29.92
C VAL A 18 6.12 7.30 -28.75
N SER A 19 6.61 6.69 -27.67
CA SER A 19 5.80 6.39 -26.49
C SER A 19 5.25 7.67 -25.85
N VAL A 20 6.06 8.73 -25.81
CA VAL A 20 5.63 10.05 -25.34
C VAL A 20 4.52 10.58 -26.23
N LEU A 21 4.67 10.58 -27.56
CA LEU A 21 3.60 11.02 -28.48
C LEU A 21 2.31 10.21 -28.29
N LEU A 22 2.42 8.90 -28.06
CA LEU A 22 1.27 8.04 -27.76
C LEU A 22 0.55 8.41 -26.46
N LEU A 23 1.17 9.08 -25.49
CA LEU A 23 0.46 9.57 -24.29
C LEU A 23 -0.65 10.56 -24.63
N TRP A 24 -0.47 11.36 -25.69
CA TRP A 24 -1.50 12.32 -26.13
C TRP A 24 -2.43 11.72 -27.19
N LEU A 25 -1.91 10.84 -28.06
CA LEU A 25 -2.69 10.28 -29.18
C LEU A 25 -3.56 9.09 -28.76
N LEU A 26 -3.02 8.21 -27.91
CA LEU A 26 -3.66 6.99 -27.40
C LEU A 26 -3.25 6.78 -25.93
N PRO A 27 -3.76 7.61 -25.00
CA PRO A 27 -3.24 7.68 -23.63
C PRO A 27 -3.07 6.34 -22.91
N PRO A 28 -4.00 5.36 -22.99
CA PRO A 28 -3.78 4.05 -22.37
C PRO A 28 -2.52 3.33 -22.89
N VAL A 29 -2.30 3.37 -24.20
CA VAL A 29 -1.16 2.72 -24.86
C VAL A 29 0.13 3.47 -24.54
N GLY A 30 0.11 4.81 -24.63
CA GLY A 30 1.23 5.66 -24.27
C GLY A 30 1.64 5.48 -22.81
N PHE A 31 0.68 5.43 -21.90
CA PHE A 31 0.90 5.24 -20.46
C PHE A 31 1.64 3.93 -20.19
N ILE A 32 1.12 2.82 -20.71
CA ILE A 32 1.76 1.50 -20.56
C ILE A 32 3.17 1.50 -21.16
N ALA A 33 3.32 2.04 -22.38
CA ALA A 33 4.62 2.10 -23.05
C ALA A 33 5.65 2.92 -22.26
N CYS A 34 5.25 4.08 -21.73
CA CYS A 34 6.09 4.92 -20.88
C CYS A 34 6.46 4.22 -19.56
N CYS A 35 5.52 3.56 -18.89
CA CYS A 35 5.81 2.76 -17.70
C CYS A 35 6.83 1.65 -17.99
N VAL A 36 6.70 0.94 -19.11
CA VAL A 36 7.67 -0.07 -19.55
C VAL A 36 9.05 0.55 -19.81
N LEU A 37 9.11 1.72 -20.45
CA LEU A 37 10.39 2.39 -20.69
C LEU A 37 11.07 2.86 -19.39
N LEU A 38 10.31 3.30 -18.38
CA LEU A 38 10.85 3.63 -17.06
C LEU A 38 11.41 2.40 -16.33
N ILE A 39 11.03 1.19 -16.72
CA ILE A 39 11.61 -0.07 -16.21
C ILE A 39 12.86 -0.46 -17.02
N VAL A 40 12.82 -0.32 -18.35
CA VAL A 40 13.83 -0.90 -19.24
C VAL A 40 15.03 0.02 -19.44
N LEU A 41 14.78 1.31 -19.74
CA LEU A 41 15.80 2.27 -20.15
C LEU A 41 16.79 2.73 -19.07
N PRO A 42 16.45 2.79 -17.77
CA PRO A 42 17.31 3.43 -16.78
C PRO A 42 18.75 2.92 -16.74
N PRO A 43 19.71 3.79 -16.37
CA PRO A 43 21.12 3.44 -16.31
C PRO A 43 21.52 2.62 -15.07
N TRP A 44 20.58 2.37 -14.16
CA TRP A 44 20.81 1.61 -12.92
C TRP A 44 20.40 0.15 -13.07
N GLY A 45 20.53 -0.62 -11.99
CA GLY A 45 20.06 -2.00 -11.89
C GLY A 45 20.89 -3.04 -12.65
N ARG A 46 21.01 -4.24 -12.06
CA ARG A 46 21.67 -5.40 -12.67
C ARG A 46 20.72 -6.31 -13.47
N THR A 47 19.45 -6.39 -13.05
CA THR A 47 18.38 -7.15 -13.72
C THR A 47 17.23 -6.23 -14.11
N ILE A 48 16.24 -6.74 -14.83
CA ILE A 48 15.05 -5.96 -15.21
C ILE A 48 14.25 -5.59 -13.96
N THR A 49 14.03 -6.54 -13.05
CA THR A 49 13.31 -6.26 -11.79
C THR A 49 14.06 -5.25 -10.93
N GLU A 50 15.39 -5.37 -10.79
CA GLU A 50 16.16 -4.40 -10.00
C GLU A 50 16.03 -2.98 -10.58
N ARG A 51 16.00 -2.85 -11.92
CA ARG A 51 15.75 -1.55 -12.58
C ARG A 51 14.37 -1.00 -12.25
N ALA A 52 13.34 -1.83 -12.38
CA ALA A 52 11.97 -1.46 -12.06
C ALA A 52 11.86 -0.91 -10.63
N LEU A 53 12.43 -1.62 -9.65
CA LEU A 53 12.35 -1.23 -8.24
C LEU A 53 13.06 0.08 -7.94
N ILE A 54 14.26 0.29 -8.49
CA ILE A 54 14.97 1.57 -8.35
C ILE A 54 14.14 2.71 -8.97
N SER A 55 13.60 2.50 -10.18
CA SER A 55 12.78 3.50 -10.86
C SER A 55 11.50 3.83 -10.11
N ILE A 56 10.82 2.83 -9.54
CA ILE A 56 9.61 3.03 -8.75
C ILE A 56 9.92 3.86 -7.49
N VAL A 57 10.99 3.54 -6.76
CA VAL A 57 11.40 4.34 -5.57
C VAL A 57 11.73 5.77 -5.96
N VAL A 58 12.45 5.97 -7.07
CA VAL A 58 12.77 7.31 -7.59
C VAL A 58 11.48 8.06 -7.95
N LEU A 59 10.57 7.43 -8.68
CA LEU A 59 9.31 8.05 -9.08
C LEU A 59 8.45 8.42 -7.88
N LEU A 60 8.31 7.52 -6.89
CA LEU A 60 7.57 7.80 -5.66
C LEU A 60 8.18 8.97 -4.88
N GLY A 61 9.52 9.02 -4.76
CA GLY A 61 10.21 10.12 -4.10
C GLY A 61 10.03 11.46 -4.83
N LEU A 62 10.06 11.45 -6.17
CA LEU A 62 9.82 12.64 -6.99
C LEU A 62 8.36 13.11 -6.91
N VAL A 63 7.39 12.19 -6.93
CA VAL A 63 5.98 12.56 -6.78
C VAL A 63 5.71 13.11 -5.37
N ALA A 64 6.29 12.51 -4.33
CA ALA A 64 6.19 13.04 -2.97
C ALA A 64 6.80 14.45 -2.83
N LEU A 65 7.83 14.76 -3.63
CA LEU A 65 8.44 16.08 -3.69
C LEU A 65 7.58 17.10 -4.43
N ILE A 66 7.05 16.74 -5.60
CA ILE A 66 6.32 17.64 -6.50
C ILE A 66 4.89 17.89 -6.01
N PHE A 67 4.28 16.86 -5.44
CA PHE A 67 2.90 16.87 -4.92
C PHE A 67 2.93 16.52 -3.42
N PRO A 68 3.54 17.38 -2.59
CA PRO A 68 3.55 17.16 -1.15
C PRO A 68 2.12 17.23 -0.60
N ARG A 69 1.86 16.62 0.57
CA ARG A 69 0.58 16.77 1.26
C ARG A 69 0.25 18.25 1.48
N ALA A 70 -1.01 18.62 1.26
CA ALA A 70 -1.49 19.99 1.31
C ALA A 70 -0.72 20.94 0.37
N GLY A 71 -0.19 20.39 -0.73
CA GLY A 71 0.49 21.14 -1.78
C GLY A 71 -0.47 21.78 -2.77
N ALA A 72 -0.06 22.90 -3.34
CA ALA A 72 -0.80 23.66 -4.35
C ALA A 72 -0.57 23.18 -5.79
N THR A 73 0.31 22.18 -6.02
CA THR A 73 0.60 21.68 -7.36
C THR A 73 -0.62 20.94 -7.92
N ALA A 74 -1.14 21.43 -9.05
CA ALA A 74 -2.33 20.87 -9.69
C ALA A 74 -2.07 19.44 -10.21
N ILE A 75 -3.01 18.54 -9.92
CA ILE A 75 -3.06 17.15 -10.37
C ILE A 75 -4.09 17.07 -11.49
N THR A 76 -3.62 17.08 -12.73
CA THR A 76 -4.44 17.10 -13.96
C THR A 76 -3.91 16.08 -14.96
N ALA A 77 -4.68 15.81 -16.03
CA ALA A 77 -4.20 15.01 -17.15
C ALA A 77 -2.89 15.58 -17.74
N MET A 78 -2.81 16.92 -17.85
CA MET A 78 -1.60 17.59 -18.32
C MET A 78 -0.39 17.35 -17.42
N SER A 79 -0.53 17.52 -16.10
CA SER A 79 0.57 17.27 -15.16
C SER A 79 0.99 15.80 -15.14
N ALA A 80 0.04 14.87 -15.30
CA ALA A 80 0.32 13.44 -15.42
C ALA A 80 1.11 13.10 -16.69
N HIS A 81 0.65 13.58 -17.86
CA HIS A 81 1.33 13.35 -19.14
C HIS A 81 2.71 14.00 -19.20
N LEU A 82 2.83 15.27 -18.78
CA LEU A 82 4.11 15.97 -18.73
C LEU A 82 5.08 15.30 -17.74
N GLY A 83 4.62 14.95 -16.54
CA GLY A 83 5.46 14.28 -15.55
C GLY A 83 6.01 12.95 -16.07
N LEU A 84 5.16 12.13 -16.68
CA LEU A 84 5.55 10.85 -17.25
C LEU A 84 6.47 11.01 -18.48
N ALA A 85 6.17 11.97 -19.36
CA ALA A 85 7.00 12.28 -20.52
C ALA A 85 8.39 12.76 -20.12
N LEU A 86 8.48 13.72 -19.19
CA LEU A 86 9.75 14.22 -18.68
C LEU A 86 10.56 13.11 -18.01
N ALA A 87 9.93 12.23 -17.23
CA ALA A 87 10.61 11.08 -16.62
C ALA A 87 11.20 10.14 -17.68
N VAL A 88 10.42 9.78 -18.72
CA VAL A 88 10.87 8.89 -19.81
C VAL A 88 12.00 9.53 -20.62
N LEU A 89 11.86 10.80 -20.99
CA LEU A 89 12.86 11.54 -21.75
C LEU A 89 14.15 11.74 -20.95
N ALA A 90 14.06 12.05 -19.65
CA ALA A 90 15.22 12.17 -18.77
C ALA A 90 15.99 10.85 -18.66
N VAL A 91 15.27 9.74 -18.51
CA VAL A 91 15.87 8.40 -18.47
C VAL A 91 16.52 8.02 -19.80
N ALA A 92 15.86 8.34 -20.93
CA ALA A 92 16.43 8.14 -22.27
C ALA A 92 17.69 8.99 -22.47
N ALA A 93 17.67 10.26 -22.07
CA ALA A 93 18.79 11.18 -22.14
C ALA A 93 19.97 10.71 -21.27
N ALA A 94 19.71 10.16 -20.08
CA ALA A 94 20.75 9.63 -19.20
C ALA A 94 21.58 8.51 -19.85
N ARG A 95 21.03 7.79 -20.84
CA ARG A 95 21.77 6.76 -21.60
C ARG A 95 22.86 7.34 -22.51
N PHE A 96 22.79 8.62 -22.86
CA PHE A 96 23.83 9.30 -23.63
C PHE A 96 25.01 9.76 -22.77
N ILE A 97 24.89 9.72 -21.44
CA ILE A 97 26.00 10.00 -20.53
C ILE A 97 26.92 8.76 -20.49
N PRO A 98 28.15 8.80 -21.02
CA PRO A 98 28.98 7.60 -21.18
C PRO A 98 29.28 6.87 -19.88
N ARG A 99 29.34 7.60 -18.76
CA ARG A 99 29.58 7.04 -17.42
C ARG A 99 28.37 6.29 -16.83
N LEU A 100 27.18 6.53 -17.36
CA LEU A 100 25.92 5.93 -16.92
C LEU A 100 25.40 4.87 -17.90
N ALA A 101 25.86 4.88 -19.15
CA ALA A 101 25.42 3.95 -20.18
C ALA A 101 25.68 2.49 -19.76
N ARG A 102 24.59 1.73 -19.56
CA ARG A 102 24.62 0.29 -19.31
C ARG A 102 23.80 -0.46 -20.36
N PRO A 103 24.25 -1.64 -20.81
CA PRO A 103 23.42 -2.48 -21.67
C PRO A 103 22.11 -2.85 -20.97
N ILE A 104 21.07 -3.11 -21.75
CA ILE A 104 19.83 -3.66 -21.21
C ILE A 104 20.10 -5.10 -20.77
N PRO A 105 19.79 -5.47 -19.51
CA PRO A 105 20.01 -6.82 -19.02
C PRO A 105 19.09 -7.81 -19.75
N LYS A 106 19.60 -9.03 -19.98
CA LYS A 106 18.77 -10.12 -20.50
C LYS A 106 17.77 -10.57 -19.43
N PRO A 107 16.51 -10.88 -19.78
CA PRO A 107 15.54 -11.42 -18.83
C PRO A 107 16.08 -12.70 -18.18
N THR A 108 15.92 -12.80 -16.86
CA THR A 108 16.30 -13.99 -16.08
C THR A 108 15.06 -14.77 -15.63
N VAL A 109 15.26 -16.01 -15.17
CA VAL A 109 14.18 -16.81 -14.55
C VAL A 109 13.56 -16.07 -13.36
N SER A 110 14.40 -15.39 -12.57
CA SER A 110 13.92 -14.59 -11.44
C SER A 110 13.04 -13.43 -11.90
N ASP A 111 13.43 -12.70 -12.96
CA ASP A 111 12.59 -11.62 -13.49
C ASP A 111 11.23 -12.17 -13.98
N ALA A 112 11.22 -13.34 -14.60
CA ALA A 112 9.98 -14.01 -15.04
C ALA A 112 9.09 -14.44 -13.85
N LEU A 113 9.67 -15.03 -12.80
CA LEU A 113 8.93 -15.42 -11.60
C LEU A 113 8.31 -14.21 -10.90
N ILE A 114 9.05 -13.10 -10.79
CA ILE A 114 8.52 -11.86 -10.23
C ILE A 114 7.40 -11.29 -11.11
N GLY A 115 7.55 -11.32 -12.43
CA GLY A 115 6.50 -10.90 -13.36
C GLY A 115 5.22 -11.73 -13.25
N ILE A 116 5.34 -13.06 -13.18
CA ILE A 116 4.21 -13.98 -12.97
C ILE A 116 3.54 -13.69 -11.63
N MET A 117 4.33 -13.54 -10.56
CA MET A 117 3.80 -13.20 -9.24
C MET A 117 3.03 -11.88 -9.27
N LEU A 118 3.59 -10.84 -9.89
CA LEU A 118 2.95 -9.52 -10.00
C LEU A 118 1.60 -9.60 -10.73
N VAL A 119 1.58 -10.19 -11.93
CA VAL A 119 0.36 -10.28 -12.75
C VAL A 119 -0.67 -11.19 -12.08
N GLY A 120 -0.25 -12.36 -11.62
CA GLY A 120 -1.12 -13.34 -10.96
C GLY A 120 -1.72 -12.80 -9.66
N THR A 121 -0.93 -12.11 -8.83
CA THR A 121 -1.42 -11.50 -7.59
C THR A 121 -2.35 -10.33 -7.88
N SER A 122 -2.02 -9.47 -8.84
CA SER A 122 -2.89 -8.34 -9.23
C SER A 122 -4.27 -8.86 -9.66
N TRP A 123 -4.28 -9.88 -10.54
CA TRP A 123 -5.51 -10.52 -11.00
C TRP A 123 -6.28 -11.18 -9.85
N TRP A 124 -5.59 -11.95 -9.00
CA TRP A 124 -6.21 -12.62 -7.85
C TRP A 124 -6.95 -11.64 -6.92
N LEU A 125 -6.34 -10.49 -6.62
CA LEU A 125 -6.93 -9.49 -5.74
C LEU A 125 -8.16 -8.80 -6.36
N MET A 126 -8.11 -8.44 -7.65
CA MET A 126 -9.22 -7.74 -8.32
C MET A 126 -10.30 -8.67 -8.88
N SER A 127 -10.03 -9.96 -9.06
CA SER A 127 -10.90 -10.90 -9.79
C SER A 127 -12.35 -10.94 -9.30
N ALA A 128 -12.59 -10.81 -7.99
CA ALA A 128 -13.93 -10.79 -7.43
C ALA A 128 -14.79 -9.62 -7.95
N TYR A 129 -14.17 -8.51 -8.33
CA TYR A 129 -14.82 -7.27 -8.75
C TYR A 129 -14.97 -7.14 -10.27
N VAL A 130 -14.24 -7.94 -11.06
CA VAL A 130 -14.28 -7.88 -12.53
C VAL A 130 -15.70 -8.16 -13.03
N GLY A 131 -16.24 -7.24 -13.83
CA GLY A 131 -17.59 -7.39 -14.42
C GLY A 131 -18.75 -7.27 -13.43
N ARG A 132 -18.49 -6.85 -12.18
CA ARG A 132 -19.55 -6.61 -11.18
C ARG A 132 -20.16 -5.22 -11.36
N SER A 133 -21.42 -5.07 -10.92
CA SER A 133 -22.11 -3.78 -10.85
C SER A 133 -21.50 -2.89 -9.76
N LEU A 134 -21.83 -1.58 -9.79
CA LEU A 134 -21.41 -0.64 -8.74
C LEU A 134 -21.88 -1.10 -7.34
N TYR A 135 -23.09 -1.66 -7.24
CA TYR A 135 -23.61 -2.26 -6.01
C TYR A 135 -22.71 -3.38 -5.49
N GLY A 136 -22.30 -4.29 -6.39
CA GLY A 136 -21.37 -5.36 -6.05
C GLY A 136 -20.00 -4.85 -5.61
N ILE A 137 -19.45 -3.83 -6.29
CA ILE A 137 -18.13 -3.27 -5.94
C ILE A 137 -18.15 -2.61 -4.56
N VAL A 138 -19.10 -1.71 -4.29
CA VAL A 138 -19.23 -1.07 -2.98
C VAL A 138 -19.43 -2.10 -1.89
N SER A 139 -20.29 -3.09 -2.12
CA SER A 139 -20.54 -4.14 -1.13
C SER A 139 -19.30 -4.99 -0.83
N GLY A 140 -18.56 -5.41 -1.87
CA GLY A 140 -17.31 -6.13 -1.70
C GLY A 140 -16.27 -5.33 -0.91
N LEU A 141 -16.15 -4.02 -1.17
CA LEU A 141 -15.26 -3.13 -0.44
C LEU A 141 -15.71 -2.92 1.01
N PHE A 142 -17.02 -2.78 1.24
CA PHE A 142 -17.64 -2.63 2.56
C PHE A 142 -17.36 -3.86 3.43
N PHE A 143 -17.66 -5.06 2.93
CA PHE A 143 -17.49 -6.31 3.69
C PHE A 143 -16.04 -6.76 3.83
N SER A 144 -15.17 -6.40 2.88
CA SER A 144 -13.76 -6.78 2.97
C SER A 144 -12.97 -5.94 3.96
N GLY A 145 -13.36 -4.68 4.21
CA GLY A 145 -12.64 -3.86 5.18
C GLY A 145 -13.20 -2.46 5.39
N TRP A 146 -13.19 -2.02 6.64
CA TRP A 146 -13.70 -0.73 7.06
C TRP A 146 -12.89 0.47 6.51
N ASP A 147 -11.57 0.34 6.34
CA ASP A 147 -10.69 1.45 5.89
C ASP A 147 -10.78 1.69 4.36
N ASN A 148 -11.46 0.81 3.60
CA ASN A 148 -11.65 1.00 2.16
C ASN A 148 -12.37 2.32 1.84
N GLN A 149 -13.34 2.70 2.67
CA GLN A 149 -14.04 3.97 2.54
C GLN A 149 -13.08 5.16 2.70
N GLY A 150 -12.24 5.15 3.75
CA GLY A 150 -11.28 6.22 4.02
C GLY A 150 -10.29 6.42 2.87
N HIS A 151 -9.74 5.31 2.38
CA HIS A 151 -8.82 5.30 1.24
C HIS A 151 -9.47 5.75 -0.06
N PHE A 152 -10.65 5.21 -0.37
CA PHE A 152 -11.40 5.60 -1.56
C PHE A 152 -11.73 7.10 -1.53
N THR A 153 -12.12 7.65 -0.37
CA THR A 153 -12.37 9.09 -0.20
C THR A 153 -11.16 9.93 -0.58
N THR A 154 -9.97 9.58 -0.09
CA THR A 154 -8.75 10.35 -0.40
C THR A 154 -8.38 10.28 -1.88
N PHE A 155 -8.61 9.13 -2.54
CA PHE A 155 -8.38 8.95 -3.96
C PHE A 155 -9.38 9.77 -4.79
N ALA A 156 -10.67 9.63 -4.51
CA ALA A 156 -11.72 10.36 -5.18
C ALA A 156 -11.56 11.88 -5.02
N ASN A 157 -11.26 12.36 -3.80
CA ASN A 157 -11.00 13.76 -3.55
C ASN A 157 -9.80 14.27 -4.37
N THR A 158 -8.68 13.53 -4.36
CA THR A 158 -7.47 13.95 -5.09
C THR A 158 -7.71 14.02 -6.60
N TYR A 159 -8.42 13.04 -7.16
CA TYR A 159 -8.73 12.96 -8.58
C TYR A 159 -9.74 14.03 -9.02
N VAL A 160 -10.87 14.15 -8.32
CA VAL A 160 -11.97 15.04 -8.72
C VAL A 160 -11.60 16.52 -8.49
N ILE A 161 -10.93 16.84 -7.38
CA ILE A 161 -10.49 18.21 -7.08
C ILE A 161 -9.24 18.59 -7.89
N GLY A 162 -8.43 17.60 -8.27
CA GLY A 162 -7.15 17.85 -8.95
C GLY A 162 -6.11 18.49 -8.02
N SER A 163 -6.14 18.18 -6.72
CA SER A 163 -5.21 18.71 -5.72
C SER A 163 -5.07 17.77 -4.51
N THR A 164 -3.99 17.95 -3.75
CA THR A 164 -3.80 17.30 -2.43
C THR A 164 -4.40 18.10 -1.27
N THR A 165 -5.05 19.23 -1.57
CA THR A 165 -5.86 20.03 -0.64
C THR A 165 -7.30 19.98 -1.10
N TRP A 166 -8.21 19.60 -0.21
CA TRP A 166 -9.60 19.33 -0.59
C TRP A 166 -10.53 20.37 0.05
N PRO A 167 -11.17 21.24 -0.75
CA PRO A 167 -12.15 22.18 -0.22
C PRO A 167 -13.41 21.42 0.20
N THR A 168 -14.03 21.84 1.30
CA THR A 168 -15.34 21.37 1.75
C THR A 168 -16.39 22.45 1.46
N ILE A 169 -17.65 22.04 1.42
CA ILE A 169 -18.78 22.93 1.16
C ILE A 169 -18.98 23.94 2.29
N ASP A 170 -18.81 23.48 3.54
CA ASP A 170 -18.93 24.32 4.73
C ASP A 170 -17.68 25.20 5.01
N GLY A 171 -16.68 25.16 4.12
CA GLY A 171 -15.42 25.91 4.24
C GLY A 171 -14.49 25.44 5.37
N SER A 172 -14.87 24.40 6.13
CA SER A 172 -14.02 23.81 7.16
C SER A 172 -12.93 22.89 6.58
N VAL A 173 -12.08 22.34 7.44
CA VAL A 173 -11.01 21.43 6.98
C VAL A 173 -11.63 20.09 6.59
N ALA A 174 -11.25 19.54 5.42
CA ALA A 174 -11.64 18.19 5.03
C ALA A 174 -11.20 17.18 6.11
N TRP A 175 -12.09 16.25 6.48
CA TRP A 175 -11.84 15.33 7.60
C TRP A 175 -10.53 14.57 7.43
N ASN A 176 -10.28 14.03 6.25
CA ASN A 176 -9.11 13.22 5.93
C ASN A 176 -7.90 14.02 5.44
N GLN A 177 -7.88 15.36 5.57
CA GLN A 177 -6.79 16.20 5.06
C GLN A 177 -5.40 15.85 5.64
N TRP A 178 -5.38 15.24 6.84
CA TRP A 178 -4.18 14.72 7.50
C TRP A 178 -3.68 13.38 6.93
N TYR A 179 -4.45 12.71 6.08
CA TYR A 179 -4.14 11.39 5.56
C TYR A 179 -2.94 11.42 4.59
N PRO A 180 -2.00 10.45 4.64
CA PRO A 180 -0.87 10.41 3.73
C PRO A 180 -1.30 10.24 2.26
N ALA A 181 -1.06 11.27 1.44
CA ALA A 181 -1.61 11.34 0.09
C ALA A 181 -0.76 10.69 -1.02
N LEU A 182 0.47 10.20 -0.76
CA LEU A 182 1.34 9.78 -1.87
C LEU A 182 0.73 8.67 -2.73
N HIS A 183 0.15 7.64 -2.10
CA HIS A 183 -0.47 6.54 -2.84
C HIS A 183 -1.69 6.99 -3.66
N THR A 184 -2.56 7.84 -3.12
CA THR A 184 -3.74 8.35 -3.82
C THR A 184 -3.40 9.37 -4.90
N THR A 185 -2.36 10.18 -4.69
CA THR A 185 -1.77 11.04 -5.73
C THR A 185 -1.22 10.19 -6.87
N MET A 186 -0.50 9.11 -6.58
CA MET A 186 0.01 8.19 -7.60
C MET A 186 -1.14 7.54 -8.38
N TRP A 187 -2.20 7.10 -7.72
CA TRP A 187 -3.37 6.53 -8.39
C TRP A 187 -4.11 7.57 -9.24
N SER A 188 -4.24 8.81 -8.75
CA SER A 188 -4.87 9.90 -9.49
C SER A 188 -4.08 10.25 -10.75
N LEU A 189 -2.75 10.41 -10.64
CA LEU A 189 -1.86 10.65 -11.78
C LEU A 189 -1.88 9.47 -12.77
N ALA A 190 -1.92 8.22 -12.27
CA ALA A 190 -2.00 7.04 -13.12
C ALA A 190 -3.35 6.95 -13.87
N GLN A 191 -4.45 7.25 -13.17
CA GLN A 191 -5.78 7.29 -13.77
C GLN A 191 -5.87 8.40 -14.84
N LEU A 192 -5.47 9.62 -14.48
CA LEU A 192 -5.48 10.77 -15.41
C LEU A 192 -4.53 10.57 -16.60
N GLY A 193 -3.37 9.94 -16.36
CA GLY A 193 -2.40 9.65 -17.39
C GLY A 193 -2.82 8.55 -18.37
N SER A 194 -3.69 7.64 -17.94
CA SER A 194 -4.16 6.51 -18.75
C SER A 194 -5.57 6.70 -19.33
N GLN A 195 -6.34 7.67 -18.86
CA GLN A 195 -7.73 7.82 -19.31
C GLN A 195 -7.85 8.28 -20.76
N THR A 196 -8.93 7.84 -21.41
CA THR A 196 -9.39 8.37 -22.70
C THR A 196 -10.45 9.43 -22.47
N GLY A 197 -10.32 10.58 -23.14
CA GLY A 197 -11.29 11.68 -23.02
C GLY A 197 -10.89 12.76 -22.01
N ALA A 198 -11.50 13.94 -22.17
CA ALA A 198 -11.20 15.12 -21.35
C ALA A 198 -12.06 15.21 -20.10
N GLU A 199 -13.21 14.53 -20.07
CA GLU A 199 -14.11 14.52 -18.92
C GLU A 199 -13.55 13.67 -17.79
N LEU A 200 -13.70 14.16 -16.57
CA LEU A 200 -13.32 13.42 -15.37
C LEU A 200 -14.40 12.39 -15.05
N LEU A 201 -13.95 11.24 -14.54
CA LEU A 201 -14.86 10.27 -13.95
C LEU A 201 -15.51 10.87 -12.70
N ASP A 202 -16.82 10.64 -12.57
CA ASP A 202 -17.52 10.93 -11.33
C ASP A 202 -17.06 9.97 -10.22
N ARG A 203 -17.43 10.28 -8.97
CA ARG A 203 -17.01 9.49 -7.81
C ARG A 203 -17.46 8.02 -7.94
N THR A 204 -18.66 7.74 -8.41
CA THR A 204 -19.12 6.34 -8.54
C THR A 204 -18.32 5.58 -9.60
N SER A 205 -17.98 6.21 -10.73
CA SER A 205 -17.14 5.60 -11.76
C SER A 205 -15.69 5.37 -11.34
N LEU A 206 -15.21 5.98 -10.24
CA LEU A 206 -13.88 5.74 -9.69
C LEU A 206 -13.76 4.46 -8.86
N LEU A 207 -14.87 3.80 -8.52
CA LEU A 207 -14.86 2.57 -7.71
C LEU A 207 -14.04 1.44 -8.36
N TRP A 208 -14.18 1.25 -9.67
CA TRP A 208 -13.39 0.26 -10.39
C TRP A 208 -11.90 0.63 -10.50
N PRO A 209 -11.53 1.86 -10.94
CA PRO A 209 -10.16 2.36 -10.84
C PRO A 209 -9.52 2.17 -9.47
N TYR A 210 -10.25 2.44 -8.39
CA TYR A 210 -9.76 2.23 -7.02
C TYR A 210 -9.35 0.78 -6.77
N VAL A 211 -10.20 -0.19 -7.14
CA VAL A 211 -9.90 -1.62 -7.02
C VAL A 211 -8.67 -2.00 -7.86
N GLN A 212 -8.58 -1.49 -9.09
CA GLN A 212 -7.45 -1.78 -9.98
C GLN A 212 -6.14 -1.25 -9.42
N TRP A 213 -6.08 0.04 -9.08
CA TRP A 213 -4.86 0.68 -8.60
C TRP A 213 -4.42 0.17 -7.24
N SER A 214 -5.35 -0.14 -6.33
CA SER A 214 -4.98 -0.76 -5.05
C SER A 214 -4.43 -2.17 -5.25
N SER A 215 -5.06 -2.99 -6.10
CA SER A 215 -4.63 -4.36 -6.39
C SER A 215 -3.24 -4.40 -7.04
N ILE A 216 -3.00 -3.56 -8.05
CA ILE A 216 -1.71 -3.46 -8.74
C ILE A 216 -0.63 -2.97 -7.78
N SER A 217 -0.91 -1.93 -7.00
CA SER A 217 0.05 -1.38 -6.03
C SER A 217 0.41 -2.39 -4.95
N PHE A 218 -0.57 -3.12 -4.43
CA PHE A 218 -0.37 -4.16 -3.43
C PHE A 218 0.46 -5.32 -3.99
N ALA A 219 0.14 -5.79 -5.20
CA ALA A 219 0.88 -6.84 -5.88
C ALA A 219 2.33 -6.42 -6.22
N LEU A 220 2.55 -5.17 -6.64
CA LEU A 220 3.89 -4.60 -6.83
C LEU A 220 4.70 -4.64 -5.54
N CYS A 221 4.07 -4.36 -4.40
CA CYS A 221 4.74 -4.42 -3.11
C CYS A 221 5.20 -5.85 -2.77
N LEU A 222 4.31 -6.83 -2.92
CA LEU A 222 4.64 -8.24 -2.69
C LEU A 222 5.74 -8.73 -3.65
N ALA A 223 5.65 -8.36 -4.92
CA ALA A 223 6.66 -8.68 -5.94
C ALA A 223 8.04 -8.06 -5.59
N ALA A 224 8.07 -6.83 -5.09
CA ALA A 224 9.30 -6.17 -4.67
C ALA A 224 9.95 -6.86 -3.46
N LEU A 225 9.16 -7.25 -2.45
CA LEU A 225 9.65 -7.99 -1.29
C LEU A 225 10.11 -9.41 -1.66
N ALA A 226 9.42 -10.08 -2.58
CA ALA A 226 9.86 -11.37 -3.13
C ALA A 226 11.20 -11.26 -3.86
N TRP A 227 11.41 -10.17 -4.60
CA TRP A 227 12.71 -9.89 -5.23
C TRP A 227 13.82 -9.70 -4.18
N VAL A 228 13.55 -8.95 -3.10
CA VAL A 228 14.52 -8.80 -1.99
C VAL A 228 14.88 -10.16 -1.40
N ALA A 229 13.89 -11.04 -1.18
CA ALA A 229 14.12 -12.41 -0.71
C ALA A 229 15.03 -13.20 -1.67
N GLY A 230 14.76 -13.10 -2.97
CA GLY A 230 15.54 -13.71 -4.04
C GLY A 230 17.00 -13.24 -4.10
N ASP A 231 17.25 -11.93 -4.15
CA ASP A 231 18.62 -11.37 -4.19
C ASP A 231 19.37 -11.72 -2.91
N LEU A 232 18.69 -11.67 -1.76
CA LEU A 232 19.27 -12.02 -0.47
C LEU A 232 19.68 -13.49 -0.42
N ALA A 233 18.82 -14.42 -0.85
CA ALA A 233 19.15 -15.85 -0.90
C ALA A 233 20.38 -16.12 -1.79
N GLY A 234 20.48 -15.42 -2.93
CA GLY A 234 21.64 -15.49 -3.82
C GLY A 234 22.95 -15.01 -3.16
N ARG A 235 22.87 -14.08 -2.20
CA ARG A 235 24.03 -13.58 -1.43
C ARG A 235 24.37 -14.46 -0.22
N LEU A 236 23.38 -15.11 0.39
CA LEU A 236 23.55 -15.98 1.55
C LEU A 236 24.01 -17.39 1.17
N GLY A 237 23.49 -17.96 0.08
CA GLY A 237 23.85 -19.30 -0.38
C GLY A 237 25.36 -19.54 -0.48
N PRO A 238 26.15 -18.65 -1.10
CA PRO A 238 27.60 -18.77 -1.17
C PRO A 238 28.32 -18.70 0.18
N LEU A 239 27.74 -18.10 1.22
CA LEU A 239 28.31 -18.10 2.58
C LEU A 239 28.24 -19.48 3.22
N VAL A 240 27.13 -20.20 2.97
CA VAL A 240 26.89 -21.52 3.57
C VAL A 240 27.64 -22.60 2.81
N ASN A 241 27.63 -22.56 1.48
CA ASN A 241 28.33 -23.54 0.66
C ASN A 241 28.86 -22.92 -0.66
N PRO A 242 30.09 -22.37 -0.67
CA PRO A 242 30.62 -21.62 -1.81
C PRO A 242 30.88 -22.48 -3.06
N ARG A 243 31.04 -23.80 -2.89
CA ARG A 243 31.37 -24.74 -3.98
C ARG A 243 30.14 -25.33 -4.67
N SER A 244 28.94 -25.17 -4.10
CA SER A 244 27.72 -25.73 -4.68
C SER A 244 27.18 -24.88 -5.83
N GLY A 245 27.33 -25.35 -7.06
CA GLY A 245 26.69 -24.74 -8.24
C GLY A 245 25.16 -24.78 -8.18
N PHE A 246 24.58 -25.78 -7.50
CA PHE A 246 23.13 -25.90 -7.32
C PHE A 246 22.57 -24.75 -6.48
N ILE A 247 23.19 -24.47 -5.31
CA ILE A 247 22.77 -23.37 -4.43
C ILE A 247 22.85 -22.03 -5.16
N LYS A 248 23.95 -21.77 -5.89
CA LYS A 248 24.13 -20.55 -6.68
C LYS A 248 23.04 -20.36 -7.74
N ARG A 249 22.51 -21.45 -8.30
CA ARG A 249 21.50 -21.41 -9.36
C ARG A 249 20.07 -21.33 -8.83
N TRP A 250 19.78 -21.99 -7.71
CA TRP A 250 18.40 -22.24 -7.28
C TRP A 250 17.97 -21.53 -6.00
N ALA A 251 18.89 -20.99 -5.19
CA ALA A 251 18.51 -20.31 -3.95
C ALA A 251 17.59 -19.10 -4.21
N THR A 252 17.91 -18.28 -5.22
CA THR A 252 17.10 -17.12 -5.61
C THR A 252 15.67 -17.48 -6.06
N PRO A 253 15.46 -18.34 -7.08
CA PRO A 253 14.10 -18.68 -7.50
C PRO A 253 13.30 -19.39 -6.42
N ILE A 254 13.93 -20.25 -5.59
CA ILE A 254 13.24 -20.90 -4.47
C ILE A 254 12.80 -19.87 -3.44
N ALA A 255 13.63 -18.87 -3.10
CA ALA A 255 13.24 -17.82 -2.16
C ALA A 255 12.06 -16.98 -2.65
N ILE A 256 12.00 -16.69 -3.96
CA ILE A 256 10.86 -16.00 -4.57
C ILE A 256 9.58 -16.83 -4.39
N VAL A 257 9.62 -18.13 -4.67
CA VAL A 257 8.46 -19.03 -4.52
C VAL A 257 8.03 -19.18 -3.07
N VAL A 258 8.99 -19.35 -2.15
CA VAL A 258 8.73 -19.43 -0.70
C VAL A 258 8.06 -18.16 -0.20
N PHE A 259 8.60 -16.99 -0.57
CA PHE A 259 7.98 -15.70 -0.20
C PHE A 259 6.60 -15.53 -0.83
N ALA A 260 6.44 -15.85 -2.12
CA ALA A 260 5.16 -15.73 -2.82
C ALA A 260 4.07 -16.57 -2.16
N THR A 261 4.42 -17.77 -1.66
CA THR A 261 3.46 -18.63 -0.96
C THR A 261 3.00 -17.99 0.35
N PHE A 262 3.93 -17.46 1.15
CA PHE A 262 3.57 -16.70 2.36
C PHE A 262 2.72 -15.46 2.04
N ALA A 263 3.09 -14.72 1.00
CA ALA A 263 2.39 -13.51 0.58
C ALA A 263 0.93 -13.77 0.16
N LEU A 264 0.69 -14.87 -0.56
CA LEU A 264 -0.62 -15.19 -1.13
C LEU A 264 -1.53 -16.00 -0.21
N LEU A 265 -0.97 -16.94 0.54
CA LEU A 265 -1.73 -17.85 1.39
C LEU A 265 -1.73 -17.43 2.87
N GLY A 266 -0.72 -16.66 3.30
CA GLY A 266 -0.61 -16.15 4.67
C GLY A 266 -1.45 -14.89 4.93
N SER A 267 -1.15 -14.22 6.04
CA SER A 267 -1.87 -13.01 6.49
C SER A 267 -1.73 -11.72 5.64
N PRO A 268 -0.75 -11.52 4.73
CA PRO A 268 -0.63 -10.26 3.97
C PRO A 268 -1.87 -9.84 3.18
N THR A 269 -2.62 -10.76 2.60
CA THR A 269 -3.88 -10.47 1.89
C THR A 269 -4.98 -9.91 2.79
N GLY A 270 -4.92 -10.15 4.11
CA GLY A 270 -5.82 -9.52 5.08
C GLY A 270 -5.64 -8.00 5.12
N LEU A 271 -4.39 -7.52 4.96
CA LEU A 271 -4.09 -6.09 4.86
C LEU A 271 -4.73 -5.47 3.61
N PHE A 272 -4.74 -6.18 2.48
CA PHE A 272 -5.42 -5.71 1.28
C PHE A 272 -6.93 -5.54 1.51
N ASN A 273 -7.58 -6.57 2.05
CA ASN A 273 -9.01 -6.53 2.38
C ASN A 273 -9.34 -5.36 3.31
N SER A 274 -8.53 -5.20 4.36
CA SER A 274 -8.69 -4.12 5.34
C SER A 274 -8.26 -2.73 4.83
N GLY A 275 -7.93 -2.56 3.55
CA GLY A 275 -7.62 -1.26 2.94
C GLY A 275 -6.16 -0.77 3.08
N PHE A 276 -5.27 -1.50 3.76
CA PHE A 276 -3.90 -1.06 4.14
C PHE A 276 -2.87 -1.03 3.00
N THR A 277 -3.26 -0.68 1.77
CA THR A 277 -2.35 -0.64 0.62
C THR A 277 -1.27 0.44 0.77
N ASN A 278 -1.60 1.61 1.33
CA ASN A 278 -0.62 2.67 1.63
C ASN A 278 0.48 2.20 2.58
N PHE A 279 0.09 1.46 3.62
CA PHE A 279 0.98 0.92 4.64
C PHE A 279 1.90 -0.14 4.02
N MET A 280 1.34 -1.04 3.20
CA MET A 280 2.12 -2.02 2.45
C MET A 280 3.15 -1.35 1.53
N MET A 281 2.75 -0.29 0.82
CA MET A 281 3.66 0.53 0.02
C MET A 281 4.76 1.16 0.86
N GLY A 282 4.41 1.77 2.00
CA GLY A 282 5.37 2.42 2.89
C GLY A 282 6.43 1.45 3.42
N VAL A 283 6.01 0.31 3.95
CA VAL A 283 6.92 -0.72 4.47
C VAL A 283 7.82 -1.25 3.35
N THR A 284 7.25 -1.52 2.18
CA THR A 284 8.00 -2.02 1.03
C THR A 284 9.04 -1.03 0.54
N VAL A 285 8.67 0.26 0.40
CA VAL A 285 9.60 1.32 0.02
C VAL A 285 10.78 1.38 0.98
N VAL A 286 10.53 1.31 2.29
CA VAL A 286 11.61 1.34 3.29
C VAL A 286 12.52 0.12 3.17
N VAL A 287 11.97 -1.08 3.07
CA VAL A 287 12.74 -2.33 2.93
C VAL A 287 13.57 -2.34 1.65
N VAL A 288 12.95 -2.02 0.52
CA VAL A 288 13.59 -2.00 -0.80
C VAL A 288 14.65 -0.91 -0.87
N THR A 289 14.37 0.29 -0.36
CA THR A 289 15.33 1.40 -0.32
C THR A 289 16.52 1.06 0.57
N ALA A 290 16.29 0.58 1.79
CA ALA A 290 17.35 0.16 2.71
C ALA A 290 18.24 -0.90 2.05
N TYR A 291 17.63 -1.93 1.46
CA TYR A 291 18.34 -3.01 0.80
C TYR A 291 19.15 -2.53 -0.42
N LEU A 292 18.52 -1.85 -1.38
CA LEU A 292 19.18 -1.39 -2.61
C LEU A 292 20.25 -0.33 -2.33
N SER A 293 20.03 0.53 -1.35
CA SER A 293 21.01 1.57 -1.00
C SER A 293 22.22 1.00 -0.29
N ALA A 294 22.09 -0.01 0.57
CA ALA A 294 23.16 -0.42 1.49
C ALA A 294 23.56 -1.91 1.44
N ARG A 295 23.06 -2.75 0.52
CA ARG A 295 23.42 -4.18 0.43
C ARG A 295 24.91 -4.49 0.23
N ASP A 296 25.70 -3.55 -0.28
CA ASP A 296 27.16 -3.59 -0.35
C ASP A 296 27.74 -2.17 -0.48
N TRP A 297 29.06 -2.03 -0.27
CA TRP A 297 29.74 -0.73 -0.34
C TRP A 297 29.62 -0.05 -1.72
N HIS A 298 29.49 -0.84 -2.79
CA HIS A 298 29.32 -0.30 -4.14
C HIS A 298 27.91 0.28 -4.32
N SER A 299 26.89 -0.40 -3.82
CA SER A 299 25.50 0.10 -3.74
C SER A 299 25.42 1.39 -2.94
N ALA A 300 26.06 1.44 -1.76
CA ALA A 300 26.07 2.61 -0.88
C ALA A 300 26.66 3.84 -1.57
N ARG A 301 27.76 3.66 -2.30
CA ARG A 301 28.41 4.72 -3.06
C ARG A 301 27.63 5.12 -4.32
N GLY A 302 27.10 4.15 -5.06
CA GLY A 302 26.54 4.37 -6.39
C GLY A 302 25.07 4.80 -6.38
N LEU A 303 24.26 4.17 -5.52
CA LEU A 303 22.81 4.35 -5.46
C LEU A 303 22.37 5.05 -4.17
N GLY A 304 23.01 4.72 -3.05
CA GLY A 304 22.52 5.11 -1.73
C GLY A 304 22.41 6.62 -1.52
N TRP A 305 23.30 7.41 -2.11
CA TRP A 305 23.31 8.87 -1.94
C TRP A 305 22.02 9.55 -2.45
N PHE A 306 21.34 9.00 -3.45
CA PHE A 306 20.06 9.54 -3.94
C PHE A 306 18.86 8.69 -3.54
N LEU A 307 19.03 7.36 -3.41
CA LEU A 307 17.93 6.48 -3.02
C LEU A 307 17.47 6.70 -1.58
N ILE A 308 18.37 6.94 -0.64
CA ILE A 308 17.99 7.21 0.75
C ILE A 308 17.08 8.44 0.86
N PRO A 309 17.45 9.65 0.37
CA PRO A 309 16.57 10.81 0.49
C PRO A 309 15.25 10.64 -0.28
N LEU A 310 15.26 10.06 -1.48
CA LEU A 310 14.01 9.86 -2.25
C LEU A 310 13.10 8.81 -1.60
N GLY A 311 13.66 7.70 -1.11
CA GLY A 311 12.90 6.69 -0.37
C GLY A 311 12.39 7.21 0.97
N ALA A 312 13.13 8.13 1.62
CA ALA A 312 12.68 8.82 2.82
C ALA A 312 11.49 9.75 2.54
N LEU A 313 11.54 10.54 1.46
CA LEU A 313 10.39 11.36 1.04
C LEU A 313 9.16 10.50 0.74
N ALA A 314 9.35 9.40 0.01
CA ALA A 314 8.27 8.46 -0.29
C ALA A 314 7.70 7.84 1.00
N ALA A 315 8.56 7.40 1.93
CA ALA A 315 8.13 6.88 3.23
C ALA A 315 7.36 7.95 4.03
N ILE A 316 7.80 9.21 4.03
CA ILE A 316 7.09 10.32 4.69
C ILE A 316 5.70 10.55 4.07
N GLY A 317 5.62 10.54 2.73
CA GLY A 317 4.36 10.70 2.00
C GLY A 317 3.37 9.54 2.17
N LEU A 318 3.83 8.37 2.65
CA LEU A 318 3.02 7.17 2.89
C LEU A 318 2.70 6.96 4.37
N TRP A 319 3.71 7.01 5.24
CA TRP A 319 3.57 6.99 6.69
C TRP A 319 4.87 7.46 7.38
N THR A 320 4.88 8.71 7.88
CA THR A 320 6.06 9.41 8.41
C THR A 320 6.97 8.59 9.32
N PRO A 321 6.47 7.84 10.33
CA PRO A 321 7.33 7.11 11.25
C PRO A 321 8.19 6.03 10.60
N LEU A 322 7.82 5.52 9.41
CA LEU A 322 8.58 4.48 8.72
C LEU A 322 9.99 4.94 8.32
N VAL A 323 10.21 6.25 8.19
CA VAL A 323 11.53 6.79 7.81
C VAL A 323 12.64 6.38 8.77
N LEU A 324 12.30 6.07 10.03
CA LEU A 324 13.25 5.56 11.04
C LEU A 324 13.95 4.28 10.56
N GLY A 325 13.28 3.45 9.76
CA GLY A 325 13.85 2.23 9.19
C GLY A 325 14.99 2.47 8.19
N LEU A 326 15.13 3.69 7.65
CA LEU A 326 16.18 4.05 6.70
C LEU A 326 17.45 4.58 7.37
N ILE A 327 17.40 4.98 8.64
CA ILE A 327 18.53 5.60 9.36
C ILE A 327 19.80 4.72 9.28
N PRO A 328 19.76 3.40 9.60
CA PRO A 328 20.97 2.57 9.56
C PRO A 328 21.59 2.45 8.16
N SER A 329 20.75 2.43 7.11
CA SER A 329 21.24 2.42 5.73
C SER A 329 21.83 3.78 5.34
N GLY A 330 21.23 4.88 5.79
CA GLY A 330 21.78 6.24 5.63
C GLY A 330 23.17 6.40 6.25
N LEU A 331 23.40 5.79 7.43
CA LEU A 331 24.73 5.77 8.05
C LEU A 331 25.76 5.01 7.19
N ILE A 332 25.38 3.87 6.62
CA ILE A 332 26.26 3.13 5.69
C ILE A 332 26.59 3.98 4.46
N VAL A 333 25.62 4.72 3.91
CA VAL A 333 25.84 5.64 2.79
C VAL A 333 26.81 6.76 3.18
N ALA A 334 26.63 7.39 4.34
CA ALA A 334 27.54 8.42 4.84
C ALA A 334 28.97 7.87 4.98
N VAL A 335 29.14 6.68 5.56
CA VAL A 335 30.46 6.01 5.66
C VAL A 335 31.04 5.71 4.28
N ALA A 336 30.22 5.24 3.33
CA ALA A 336 30.66 4.97 1.97
C ALA A 336 31.14 6.24 1.25
N LEU A 337 30.43 7.36 1.42
CA LEU A 337 30.84 8.67 0.87
C LEU A 337 32.11 9.20 1.53
N TRP A 338 32.24 9.05 2.87
CA TRP A 338 33.42 9.43 3.61
C TRP A 338 34.67 8.71 3.10
N ARG A 339 34.55 7.40 2.83
CA ARG A 339 35.62 6.58 2.24
C ARG A 339 36.02 7.01 0.82
N VAL A 340 35.15 7.73 0.10
CA VAL A 340 35.48 8.31 -1.21
C VAL A 340 36.18 9.65 -1.05
N ARG A 341 35.54 10.59 -0.34
CA ARG A 341 36.12 11.89 0.05
C ARG A 341 35.49 12.33 1.37
N LYS A 342 36.34 12.66 2.35
CA LYS A 342 35.91 12.99 3.73
C LYS A 342 34.81 14.06 3.80
N TRP A 343 34.83 15.06 2.92
CA TRP A 343 33.84 16.15 2.90
C TRP A 343 32.49 15.78 2.29
N LEU A 344 32.40 14.72 1.48
CA LEU A 344 31.14 14.33 0.84
C LEU A 344 30.11 13.86 1.86
N ALA A 345 30.54 13.16 2.90
CA ALA A 345 29.65 12.66 3.94
C ALA A 345 28.99 13.78 4.76
N PRO A 346 29.71 14.74 5.37
CA PRO A 346 29.06 15.82 6.12
C PRO A 346 28.17 16.69 5.22
N VAL A 347 28.59 17.02 4.00
CA VAL A 347 27.75 17.77 3.04
C VAL A 347 26.47 17.00 2.72
N TRP A 348 26.59 15.71 2.45
CA TRP A 348 25.44 14.86 2.16
C TRP A 348 24.51 14.69 3.37
N VAL A 349 25.05 14.50 4.57
CA VAL A 349 24.24 14.39 5.80
C VAL A 349 23.50 15.69 6.08
N ILE A 350 24.14 16.84 5.92
CA ILE A 350 23.47 18.15 6.10
C ILE A 350 22.39 18.33 5.03
N ALA A 351 22.71 18.11 3.76
CA ALA A 351 21.77 18.31 2.67
C ALA A 351 20.59 17.33 2.73
N ALA A 352 20.86 16.02 2.76
CA ALA A 352 19.83 14.98 2.78
C ALA A 352 19.11 14.92 4.13
N GLY A 353 19.83 14.95 5.25
CA GLY A 353 19.26 14.90 6.59
C GLY A 353 18.46 16.15 6.92
N GLY A 354 18.98 17.34 6.59
CA GLY A 354 18.24 18.60 6.74
C GLY A 354 16.98 18.61 5.88
N PHE A 355 17.09 18.22 4.61
CA PHE A 355 15.95 18.18 3.68
C PHE A 355 14.86 17.17 4.11
N VAL A 356 15.24 15.95 4.49
CA VAL A 356 14.31 14.92 4.98
C VAL A 356 13.71 15.34 6.32
N GLY A 357 14.51 15.87 7.25
CA GLY A 357 14.08 16.33 8.56
C GLY A 357 13.07 17.48 8.49
N ILE A 358 13.36 18.49 7.66
CA ILE A 358 12.43 19.61 7.40
C ILE A 358 11.14 19.09 6.79
N THR A 359 11.21 18.19 5.80
CA THR A 359 10.00 17.63 5.18
C THR A 359 9.16 16.83 6.17
N ALA A 360 9.78 15.99 7.00
CA ALA A 360 9.09 15.24 8.05
C ALA A 360 8.43 16.19 9.06
N TRP A 361 9.11 17.27 9.44
CA TRP A 361 8.57 18.29 10.34
C TRP A 361 7.37 19.01 9.72
N LEU A 362 7.49 19.53 8.50
CA LEU A 362 6.40 20.22 7.79
C LEU A 362 5.16 19.31 7.64
N GLN A 363 5.37 18.04 7.28
CA GLN A 363 4.29 17.06 7.16
C GLN A 363 3.63 16.75 8.51
N THR A 364 4.41 16.73 9.60
CA THR A 364 3.87 16.56 10.96
C THR A 364 3.07 17.78 11.41
N GLN A 365 3.57 18.99 11.11
CA GLN A 365 2.85 20.24 11.39
C GLN A 365 1.54 20.33 10.61
N ALA A 366 1.50 19.88 9.35
CA ALA A 366 0.27 19.83 8.58
C ALA A 366 -0.79 18.91 9.22
N VAL A 367 -0.39 17.83 9.90
CA VAL A 367 -1.31 16.97 10.67
C VAL A 367 -1.78 17.69 11.94
N ILE A 368 -0.85 18.23 12.71
CA ILE A 368 -1.15 18.93 13.98
C ILE A 368 -2.09 20.11 13.72
N ASN A 369 -1.74 20.96 12.76
CA ASN A 369 -2.53 22.16 12.41
C ASN A 369 -3.89 21.82 11.78
N SER A 370 -4.12 20.57 11.37
CA SER A 370 -5.45 20.18 10.92
C SER A 370 -6.46 20.20 12.07
N ASP A 371 -6.01 20.06 13.33
CA ASP A 371 -6.86 20.02 14.53
C ASP A 371 -6.49 21.12 15.54
N PRO A 372 -7.29 22.20 15.66
CA PRO A 372 -7.00 23.32 16.55
C PRO A 372 -6.87 22.86 18.01
N GLY A 373 -5.72 23.12 18.63
CA GLY A 373 -5.46 22.81 20.05
C GLY A 373 -4.70 21.51 20.29
N THR A 374 -4.47 20.68 19.26
CA THR A 374 -3.67 19.46 19.40
C THR A 374 -2.18 19.81 19.45
N SER A 375 -1.45 19.28 20.44
CA SER A 375 0.02 19.33 20.48
C SER A 375 0.63 18.07 19.87
N ALA A 376 1.93 18.07 19.53
CA ALA A 376 2.61 16.85 19.07
C ALA A 376 2.52 15.69 20.10
N GLY A 377 2.55 16.02 21.40
CA GLY A 377 2.36 15.03 22.47
C GLY A 377 0.92 14.52 22.57
N GLY A 378 -0.07 15.42 22.43
CA GLY A 378 -1.49 15.05 22.38
C GLY A 378 -1.80 14.13 21.20
N LEU A 379 -1.29 14.46 20.01
CA LEU A 379 -1.41 13.61 18.83
C LEU A 379 -0.85 12.20 19.07
N LEU A 380 0.32 12.06 19.71
CA LEU A 380 0.90 10.75 19.99
C LEU A 380 0.07 9.93 21.00
N ALA A 381 -0.51 10.60 22.00
CA ALA A 381 -1.43 9.96 22.95
C ALA A 381 -2.70 9.49 22.24
N ASP A 382 -3.33 10.36 21.43
CA ASP A 382 -4.55 10.05 20.67
C ASP A 382 -4.32 8.89 19.70
N LEU A 383 -3.18 8.89 18.99
CA LEU A 383 -2.80 7.79 18.12
C LEU A 383 -2.67 6.48 18.91
N GLY A 384 -1.92 6.49 20.01
CA GLY A 384 -1.71 5.29 20.84
C GLY A 384 -3.00 4.73 21.46
N ALA A 385 -3.97 5.59 21.74
CA ALA A 385 -5.28 5.27 22.32
C ALA A 385 -6.31 4.69 21.32
N ILE A 386 -5.94 4.41 20.07
CA ILE A 386 -6.83 3.75 19.12
C ILE A 386 -6.76 2.22 19.31
N GLY A 387 -7.82 1.61 19.81
CA GLY A 387 -7.88 0.16 20.11
C GLY A 387 -8.50 -0.73 19.04
N VAL A 388 -8.88 -0.19 17.88
CA VAL A 388 -9.66 -0.90 16.85
C VAL A 388 -9.10 -0.69 15.46
N GLY A 389 -9.41 -1.62 14.54
CA GLY A 389 -9.24 -1.41 13.09
C GLY A 389 -8.00 -2.03 12.45
N MET A 390 -7.09 -2.66 13.21
CA MET A 390 -5.99 -3.43 12.60
C MET A 390 -6.48 -4.79 12.09
N SER A 391 -6.03 -5.17 10.89
CA SER A 391 -6.22 -6.53 10.37
C SER A 391 -5.54 -7.56 11.26
N ALA A 392 -6.17 -8.72 11.44
CA ALA A 392 -5.54 -9.89 12.03
C ALA A 392 -4.25 -10.23 11.26
N PHE A 393 -3.16 -10.40 11.99
CA PHE A 393 -1.82 -10.68 11.46
C PHE A 393 -1.05 -11.52 12.48
N ASN A 394 0.02 -12.20 12.07
CA ASN A 394 0.77 -13.05 13.00
C ASN A 394 1.63 -12.22 13.97
N ILE A 395 1.05 -11.91 15.13
CA ILE A 395 1.69 -11.13 16.20
C ILE A 395 2.90 -11.88 16.79
N GLY A 396 2.82 -13.20 16.95
CA GLY A 396 3.92 -14.01 17.51
C GLY A 396 5.17 -13.94 16.62
N ALA A 397 4.99 -14.09 15.31
CA ALA A 397 6.06 -13.91 14.33
C ALA A 397 6.61 -12.49 14.29
N ALA A 398 5.74 -11.49 14.43
CA ALA A 398 6.15 -10.09 14.50
C ALA A 398 7.02 -9.80 15.74
N LEU A 399 6.66 -10.34 16.90
CA LEU A 399 7.44 -10.23 18.14
C LEU A 399 8.78 -10.96 18.05
N ALA A 400 8.87 -12.04 17.26
CA ALA A 400 10.13 -12.74 17.00
C ALA A 400 11.04 -12.02 15.99
N ALA A 401 10.51 -11.09 15.19
CA ALA A 401 11.24 -10.44 14.10
C ALA A 401 12.55 -9.75 14.55
N PRO A 402 12.59 -8.98 15.64
CA PRO A 402 13.83 -8.37 16.12
C PRO A 402 14.90 -9.41 16.49
N ILE A 403 14.50 -10.55 17.07
CA ILE A 403 15.42 -11.62 17.48
C ILE A 403 16.07 -12.25 16.24
N VAL A 404 15.27 -12.58 15.23
CA VAL A 404 15.75 -13.14 13.96
C VAL A 404 16.73 -12.19 13.28
N VAL A 405 16.39 -10.90 13.23
CA VAL A 405 17.24 -9.88 12.63
C VAL A 405 18.55 -9.70 13.38
N LEU A 406 18.54 -9.66 14.71
CA LEU A 406 19.74 -9.52 15.52
C LEU A 406 20.69 -10.71 15.33
N GLY A 407 20.17 -11.94 15.29
CA GLY A 407 20.97 -13.13 14.99
C GLY A 407 21.66 -13.04 13.63
N MET A 408 20.91 -12.61 12.60
CA MET A 408 21.47 -12.44 11.26
C MET A 408 22.47 -11.29 11.16
N LEU A 409 22.18 -10.18 11.84
CA LEU A 409 23.06 -9.02 11.93
C LEU A 409 24.44 -9.45 12.48
N LEU A 410 24.46 -10.17 13.59
CA LEU A 410 25.70 -10.67 14.21
C LEU A 410 26.48 -11.59 13.27
N LEU A 411 25.80 -12.51 12.59
CA LEU A 411 26.43 -13.43 11.63
C LEU A 411 27.06 -12.69 10.44
N LEU A 412 26.36 -11.71 9.88
CA LEU A 412 26.85 -10.92 8.75
C LEU A 412 27.97 -9.96 9.15
N LEU A 413 27.91 -9.37 10.35
CA LEU A 413 28.99 -8.54 10.89
C LEU A 413 30.27 -9.37 11.09
N ARG A 414 30.16 -10.56 11.68
CA ARG A 414 31.29 -11.51 11.79
C ARG A 414 31.87 -11.91 10.44
N SER A 415 31.04 -11.92 9.40
CA SER A 415 31.45 -12.21 8.02
C SER A 415 31.95 -10.96 7.25
N HIS A 416 32.22 -9.84 7.94
CA HIS A 416 32.63 -8.56 7.37
C HIS A 416 31.65 -7.97 6.32
N ARG A 417 30.36 -8.30 6.42
CA ARG A 417 29.29 -7.81 5.53
C ARG A 417 28.42 -6.75 6.20
N ALA A 418 29.05 -5.79 6.89
CA ALA A 418 28.36 -4.73 7.64
C ALA A 418 27.30 -3.96 6.83
N PRO A 419 27.51 -3.58 5.55
CA PRO A 419 26.48 -2.93 4.75
C PRO A 419 25.21 -3.77 4.65
N LEU A 420 25.34 -5.04 4.23
CA LEU A 420 24.21 -5.96 4.11
C LEU A 420 23.50 -6.20 5.44
N ALA A 421 24.28 -6.32 6.53
CA ALA A 421 23.77 -6.54 7.86
C ALA A 421 22.83 -5.40 8.30
N LEU A 422 23.28 -4.15 8.17
CA LEU A 422 22.51 -2.97 8.56
C LEU A 422 21.38 -2.66 7.57
N ALA A 423 21.54 -2.99 6.28
CA ALA A 423 20.49 -2.81 5.28
C ALA A 423 19.25 -3.67 5.56
N ILE A 424 19.45 -4.90 6.05
CA ILE A 424 18.34 -5.82 6.39
C ILE A 424 17.80 -5.52 7.78
N ALA A 425 18.67 -5.17 8.74
CA ALA A 425 18.26 -4.92 10.10
C ALA A 425 17.55 -3.57 10.30
N GLY A 426 17.94 -2.55 9.53
CA GLY A 426 17.49 -1.18 9.72
C GLY A 426 15.98 -1.01 9.75
N PRO A 427 15.22 -1.53 8.76
CA PRO A 427 13.76 -1.45 8.76
C PRO A 427 13.14 -2.00 10.03
N VAL A 428 13.50 -3.21 10.44
CA VAL A 428 12.94 -3.85 11.64
C VAL A 428 13.29 -3.06 12.90
N LEU A 429 14.55 -2.65 13.06
CA LEU A 429 14.98 -1.86 14.23
C LEU A 429 14.25 -0.51 14.32
N GLY A 430 14.09 0.19 13.19
CA GLY A 430 13.34 1.45 13.14
C GLY A 430 11.87 1.28 13.52
N PHE A 431 11.24 0.20 13.05
CA PHE A 431 9.85 -0.10 13.42
C PHE A 431 9.72 -0.55 14.88
N THR A 432 10.71 -1.23 15.44
CA THR A 432 10.77 -1.53 16.89
C THR A 432 10.81 -0.24 17.71
N VAL A 433 11.63 0.73 17.33
CA VAL A 433 11.68 2.04 18.02
C VAL A 433 10.32 2.70 17.99
N PHE A 434 9.64 2.71 16.83
CA PHE A 434 8.31 3.29 16.73
C PHE A 434 7.25 2.51 17.52
N ALA A 435 7.32 1.17 17.56
CA ALA A 435 6.44 0.36 18.40
C ALA A 435 6.55 0.74 19.88
N VAL A 436 7.77 0.97 20.39
CA VAL A 436 8.00 1.42 21.76
C VAL A 436 7.37 2.79 22.02
N ILE A 437 7.48 3.73 21.06
CA ILE A 437 6.83 5.04 21.15
C ILE A 437 5.29 4.90 21.14
N ALA A 438 4.75 4.01 20.30
CA ALA A 438 3.30 3.76 20.27
C ALA A 438 2.79 3.11 21.57
N MET A 439 3.61 2.28 22.24
CA MET A 439 3.27 1.69 23.54
C MET A 439 3.04 2.74 24.62
N SER A 440 3.84 3.82 24.66
CA SER A 440 3.60 4.89 25.64
C SER A 440 2.27 5.61 25.41
N GLY A 441 1.84 5.75 24.15
CA GLY A 441 0.52 6.30 23.85
C GLY A 441 -0.63 5.33 24.22
N ALA A 442 -0.42 4.02 24.02
CA ALA A 442 -1.38 3.00 24.46
C ALA A 442 -1.55 3.00 25.99
N ASP A 443 -0.44 3.07 26.73
CA ASP A 443 -0.45 3.14 28.19
C ASP A 443 -1.16 4.42 28.68
N ALA A 444 -0.93 5.56 28.00
CA ALA A 444 -1.61 6.82 28.32
C ALA A 444 -3.12 6.79 28.04
N GLY A 445 -3.55 6.01 27.04
CA GLY A 445 -4.97 5.78 26.72
C GLY A 445 -5.60 4.61 27.47
N GLU A 446 -4.92 4.04 28.48
CA GLU A 446 -5.37 2.88 29.26
C GLU A 446 -5.73 1.64 28.41
N LEU A 447 -5.09 1.51 27.23
CA LEU A 447 -5.29 0.37 26.33
C LEU A 447 -4.20 -0.67 26.49
N SER A 448 -4.57 -1.94 26.29
CA SER A 448 -3.59 -3.01 26.13
C SER A 448 -2.69 -2.72 24.92
N ARG A 449 -1.38 -2.79 25.11
CA ARG A 449 -0.36 -2.59 24.06
C ARG A 449 -0.57 -3.51 22.85
N LEU A 450 -1.10 -4.72 23.06
CA LEU A 450 -1.37 -5.68 21.99
C LEU A 450 -2.74 -5.49 21.32
N VAL A 451 -3.51 -4.49 21.76
CA VAL A 451 -4.78 -4.06 21.15
C VAL A 451 -4.62 -2.72 20.45
N SER A 452 -3.67 -1.89 20.89
CA SER A 452 -3.35 -0.60 20.26
C SER A 452 -3.03 -0.75 18.77
N TYR A 453 -3.76 -0.01 17.94
CA TYR A 453 -3.69 0.00 16.50
C TYR A 453 -2.26 0.29 16.02
N TYR A 454 -1.59 1.32 16.55
CA TYR A 454 -0.25 1.69 16.07
C TYR A 454 0.86 0.77 16.57
N VAL A 455 0.67 0.12 17.73
CA VAL A 455 1.59 -0.95 18.17
C VAL A 455 1.48 -2.14 17.22
N LEU A 456 0.26 -2.62 16.95
CA LEU A 456 -0.01 -3.70 16.01
C LEU A 456 0.45 -3.37 14.59
N LYS A 457 0.24 -2.14 14.11
CA LYS A 457 0.72 -1.65 12.81
C LYS A 457 2.23 -1.72 12.71
N SER A 458 2.94 -1.35 13.77
CA SER A 458 4.40 -1.44 13.85
C SER A 458 4.89 -2.89 13.85
N LEU A 459 4.21 -3.77 14.57
CA LEU A 459 4.48 -5.21 14.58
C LEU A 459 4.28 -5.83 13.18
N ASN A 460 3.19 -5.48 12.49
CA ASN A 460 2.95 -5.92 11.11
C ASN A 460 4.07 -5.44 10.17
N ALA A 461 4.56 -4.21 10.35
CA ALA A 461 5.66 -3.66 9.58
C ALA A 461 6.97 -4.44 9.82
N MET A 462 7.25 -4.82 11.07
CA MET A 462 8.41 -5.65 11.42
C MET A 462 8.33 -7.02 10.74
N LEU A 463 7.16 -7.67 10.77
CA LEU A 463 6.97 -8.97 10.14
C LEU A 463 7.14 -8.89 8.61
N LEU A 464 6.53 -7.91 7.96
CA LEU A 464 6.69 -7.68 6.52
C LEU A 464 8.15 -7.38 6.14
N ALA A 465 8.89 -6.66 6.99
CA ALA A 465 10.30 -6.36 6.76
C ALA A 465 11.23 -7.56 6.97
N VAL A 466 10.94 -8.45 7.92
CA VAL A 466 11.76 -9.65 8.16
C VAL A 466 11.40 -10.81 7.24
N ALA A 467 10.17 -10.87 6.70
CA ALA A 467 9.70 -11.97 5.87
C ALA A 467 10.63 -12.30 4.67
N PRO A 468 11.18 -11.32 3.92
CA PRO A 468 12.16 -11.61 2.86
C PRO A 468 13.43 -12.30 3.37
N LEU A 469 13.92 -11.93 4.56
CA LEU A 469 15.06 -12.59 5.18
C LEU A 469 14.74 -14.03 5.57
N ILE A 470 13.58 -14.27 6.19
CA ILE A 470 13.17 -15.62 6.58
C ILE A 470 13.02 -16.50 5.33
N ALA A 471 12.35 -16.00 4.28
CA ALA A 471 12.21 -16.71 3.02
C ALA A 471 13.57 -17.00 2.35
N ALA A 472 14.52 -16.07 2.42
CA ALA A 472 15.86 -16.28 1.90
C ALA A 472 16.63 -17.37 2.67
N MET A 473 16.56 -17.36 4.01
CA MET A 473 17.19 -18.39 4.84
C MET A 473 16.55 -19.76 4.62
N ALA A 474 15.22 -19.82 4.55
CA ALA A 474 14.45 -21.00 4.21
C ALA A 474 14.89 -21.61 2.87
N ALA A 475 15.01 -20.79 1.83
CA ALA A 475 15.45 -21.25 0.51
C ALA A 475 16.89 -21.78 0.51
N VAL A 476 17.81 -21.12 1.22
CA VAL A 476 19.19 -21.60 1.37
C VAL A 476 19.23 -22.92 2.13
N ALA A 477 18.48 -23.05 3.22
CA ALA A 477 18.36 -24.29 4.00
C ALA A 477 17.80 -25.44 3.14
N VAL A 478 16.77 -25.19 2.34
CA VAL A 478 16.25 -26.15 1.35
C VAL A 478 17.38 -26.57 0.42
N CYS A 479 18.05 -25.63 -0.23
CA CYS A 479 19.09 -25.99 -1.18
C CYS A 479 20.23 -26.80 -0.55
N VAL A 480 20.61 -26.50 0.70
CA VAL A 480 21.61 -27.26 1.46
C VAL A 480 21.13 -28.67 1.74
N LEU A 481 19.89 -28.84 2.21
CA LEU A 481 19.27 -30.14 2.45
C LEU A 481 19.22 -30.97 1.16
N LEU A 482 18.80 -30.37 0.04
CA LEU A 482 18.75 -31.04 -1.26
C LEU A 482 20.13 -31.50 -1.74
N VAL A 483 21.16 -30.70 -1.50
CA VAL A 483 22.55 -31.08 -1.80
C VAL A 483 23.01 -32.23 -0.90
N ALA A 484 22.67 -32.21 0.39
CA ALA A 484 23.01 -33.27 1.33
C ALA A 484 22.34 -34.60 0.98
N VAL A 485 21.03 -34.58 0.72
CA VAL A 485 20.25 -35.74 0.26
C VAL A 485 20.79 -36.27 -1.06
N SER A 486 21.09 -35.38 -2.01
CA SER A 486 21.66 -35.76 -3.31
C SER A 486 22.98 -36.50 -3.15
N LYS A 487 23.84 -36.09 -2.20
CA LYS A 487 25.08 -36.80 -1.88
C LYS A 487 24.81 -38.17 -1.23
N ALA A 488 23.91 -38.24 -0.25
CA ALA A 488 23.58 -39.47 0.47
C ALA A 488 22.95 -40.54 -0.44
N THR A 489 22.18 -40.13 -1.44
CA THR A 489 21.46 -41.02 -2.37
C THR A 489 22.24 -41.41 -3.62
N LYS A 490 23.53 -41.04 -3.72
CA LYS A 490 24.36 -41.39 -4.90
C LYS A 490 24.56 -42.89 -5.10
N GLY A 491 24.44 -43.71 -4.05
CA GLY A 491 24.59 -45.17 -4.11
C GLY A 491 23.29 -45.99 -4.19
N ALA A 492 22.11 -45.36 -4.27
CA ALA A 492 20.83 -46.07 -4.27
C ALA A 492 20.48 -46.63 -5.66
N ALA A 493 19.79 -47.79 -5.71
CA ALA A 493 19.44 -48.51 -6.94
C ALA A 493 18.51 -47.75 -7.92
N LYS A 494 17.69 -46.81 -7.41
CA LYS A 494 16.87 -45.88 -8.22
C LYS A 494 17.10 -44.42 -7.78
N PRO A 495 18.30 -43.87 -8.03
CA PRO A 495 18.76 -42.65 -7.38
C PRO A 495 18.07 -41.39 -7.92
N ARG A 496 17.49 -41.45 -9.13
CA ARG A 496 16.78 -40.32 -9.75
C ARG A 496 15.39 -40.11 -9.16
N ALA A 497 14.60 -41.18 -8.96
CA ALA A 497 13.26 -41.10 -8.37
C ALA A 497 13.30 -40.74 -6.87
N ALA A 498 14.22 -41.33 -6.10
CA ALA A 498 14.41 -41.00 -4.69
C ALA A 498 14.86 -39.54 -4.49
N ARG A 499 15.76 -39.03 -5.34
CA ARG A 499 16.14 -37.61 -5.33
C ARG A 499 14.97 -36.69 -5.63
N ILE A 500 14.18 -37.00 -6.67
CA ILE A 500 13.01 -36.19 -7.05
C ILE A 500 11.98 -36.17 -5.92
N ASN A 501 11.66 -37.32 -5.31
CA ASN A 501 10.65 -37.40 -4.25
C ASN A 501 11.08 -36.69 -2.96
N VAL A 502 12.37 -36.73 -2.58
CA VAL A 502 12.85 -35.97 -1.41
C VAL A 502 12.97 -34.48 -1.72
N ILE A 503 13.33 -34.10 -2.95
CA ILE A 503 13.31 -32.70 -3.38
C ILE A 503 11.90 -32.13 -3.31
N ILE A 504 10.93 -32.86 -3.87
CA ILE A 504 9.52 -32.49 -3.87
C ILE A 504 8.99 -32.49 -2.43
N GLY A 505 9.22 -33.55 -1.65
CA GLY A 505 8.74 -33.66 -0.27
C GLY A 505 9.33 -32.61 0.68
N GLY A 506 10.63 -32.31 0.59
CA GLY A 506 11.28 -31.28 1.41
C GLY A 506 10.88 -29.86 1.00
N ALA A 507 10.73 -29.59 -0.30
CA ALA A 507 10.20 -28.32 -0.78
C ALA A 507 8.74 -28.13 -0.35
N ILE A 508 7.91 -29.16 -0.47
CA ILE A 508 6.51 -29.13 -0.01
C ILE A 508 6.45 -28.93 1.50
N ALA A 509 7.18 -29.71 2.31
CA ALA A 509 7.13 -29.59 3.77
C ALA A 509 7.57 -28.21 4.27
N LEU A 510 8.54 -27.58 3.61
CA LEU A 510 9.05 -26.28 4.02
C LEU A 510 8.22 -25.12 3.47
N VAL A 511 7.66 -25.26 2.26
CA VAL A 511 6.63 -24.34 1.75
C VAL A 511 5.40 -24.41 2.64
N ILE A 512 4.91 -25.60 3.00
CA ILE A 512 3.81 -25.78 3.96
C ILE A 512 4.20 -25.17 5.31
N GLY A 513 5.37 -25.48 5.86
CA GLY A 513 5.82 -24.94 7.16
C GLY A 513 5.96 -23.41 7.18
N PHE A 514 6.47 -22.80 6.11
CA PHE A 514 6.54 -21.35 5.98
C PHE A 514 5.17 -20.72 5.70
N THR A 515 4.28 -21.45 5.03
CA THR A 515 2.89 -21.01 4.86
C THR A 515 2.18 -21.04 6.22
N MET A 516 2.37 -22.09 7.03
CA MET A 516 1.88 -22.21 8.41
C MET A 516 2.40 -21.08 9.33
N PHE A 517 3.59 -20.54 9.06
CA PHE A 517 4.05 -19.31 9.71
C PHE A 517 3.13 -18.11 9.43
N GLY A 518 2.33 -18.12 8.36
CA GLY A 518 1.26 -17.14 8.13
C GLY A 518 -0.05 -17.40 8.87
N TYR A 519 -0.21 -18.56 9.52
CA TYR A 519 -1.46 -19.00 10.19
C TYR A 519 -1.46 -18.78 11.71
N VAL A 520 -0.28 -18.71 12.35
CA VAL A 520 -0.21 -18.60 13.81
C VAL A 520 -0.82 -17.28 14.26
N GLY A 521 -1.90 -17.35 15.06
CA GLY A 521 -2.61 -16.17 15.59
C GLY A 521 -3.70 -15.59 14.68
N THR A 522 -3.98 -16.17 13.51
CA THR A 522 -5.15 -15.79 12.69
C THR A 522 -6.33 -16.69 13.02
N THR A 523 -7.36 -16.17 13.70
CA THR A 523 -8.63 -16.86 13.92
C THR A 523 -9.44 -16.86 12.62
N THR A 524 -9.29 -17.87 11.77
CA THR A 524 -10.19 -18.07 10.62
C THR A 524 -11.26 -19.08 10.98
N GLN A 525 -12.54 -18.73 10.79
CA GLN A 525 -13.67 -19.66 10.98
C GLN A 525 -13.68 -20.77 9.94
N ASP A 526 -14.32 -21.86 10.34
CA ASP A 526 -14.32 -23.21 9.77
C ASP A 526 -14.74 -23.28 8.29
N PHE A 527 -13.98 -24.06 7.51
CA PHE A 527 -14.55 -24.75 6.35
C PHE A 527 -15.24 -26.01 6.86
N THR A 528 -16.34 -26.41 6.22
CA THR A 528 -17.05 -27.67 6.49
C THR A 528 -16.06 -28.84 6.64
N GLY A 529 -16.09 -29.52 7.79
CA GLY A 529 -15.28 -30.72 8.05
C GLY A 529 -13.97 -30.49 8.84
N GLY A 530 -13.89 -29.48 9.71
CA GLY A 530 -12.78 -29.34 10.67
C GLY A 530 -11.44 -28.88 10.08
N PHE A 531 -11.45 -28.31 8.87
CA PHE A 531 -10.27 -27.71 8.24
C PHE A 531 -10.36 -26.18 8.30
N THR A 532 -9.29 -25.52 8.76
CA THR A 532 -9.14 -24.06 8.70
C THR A 532 -8.58 -23.64 7.35
N SER A 533 -9.28 -22.73 6.65
CA SER A 533 -8.80 -22.20 5.37
C SER A 533 -7.54 -21.35 5.54
N ALA A 534 -6.68 -21.32 4.51
CA ALA A 534 -5.55 -20.39 4.49
C ALA A 534 -6.03 -18.94 4.65
N PRO A 535 -5.38 -18.10 5.48
CA PRO A 535 -5.80 -16.71 5.68
C PRO A 535 -6.01 -15.93 4.37
N GLY A 536 -5.18 -16.16 3.36
CA GLY A 536 -5.36 -15.51 2.06
C GLY A 536 -6.48 -16.05 1.18
N VAL A 537 -6.83 -17.33 1.34
CA VAL A 537 -8.02 -17.91 0.73
C VAL A 537 -9.28 -17.40 1.44
N ALA A 538 -9.27 -17.34 2.78
CA ALA A 538 -10.35 -16.75 3.56
C ALA A 538 -10.61 -15.30 3.15
N ALA A 539 -9.54 -14.50 3.01
CA ALA A 539 -9.65 -13.13 2.53
C ALA A 539 -10.27 -13.03 1.13
N ALA A 540 -9.93 -13.95 0.22
CA ALA A 540 -10.52 -13.99 -1.12
C ALA A 540 -12.01 -14.39 -1.09
N ASN A 541 -12.39 -15.32 -0.23
CA ASN A 541 -13.77 -15.73 -0.04
C ASN A 541 -14.63 -14.60 0.53
N VAL A 542 -14.11 -13.82 1.50
CA VAL A 542 -14.80 -12.63 2.03
C VAL A 542 -15.10 -11.62 0.92
N ARG A 543 -14.13 -11.34 0.02
CA ARG A 543 -14.37 -10.45 -1.13
C ARG A 543 -15.44 -10.99 -2.05
N SER A 544 -15.36 -12.29 -2.38
CA SER A 544 -16.28 -12.95 -3.30
C SER A 544 -17.72 -12.99 -2.75
N ALA A 545 -17.89 -13.32 -1.47
CA ALA A 545 -19.19 -13.28 -0.80
C ALA A 545 -19.72 -11.84 -0.70
N GLY A 546 -18.85 -10.86 -0.41
CA GLY A 546 -19.21 -9.46 -0.32
C GLY A 546 -19.80 -8.90 -1.61
N VAL A 547 -19.18 -9.18 -2.77
CA VAL A 547 -19.70 -8.68 -4.06
C VAL A 547 -21.04 -9.32 -4.48
N GLU A 548 -21.36 -10.49 -3.92
CA GLU A 548 -22.62 -11.19 -4.15
C GLU A 548 -23.74 -10.67 -3.25
N ASN A 549 -23.41 -10.21 -2.03
CA ASN A 549 -24.36 -9.58 -1.13
C ASN A 549 -24.60 -8.10 -1.48
N GLN A 550 -25.38 -7.84 -2.53
CA GLN A 550 -25.50 -6.49 -3.09
C GLN A 550 -26.37 -5.52 -2.28
N LEU A 551 -27.12 -5.98 -1.27
CA LEU A 551 -28.15 -5.16 -0.61
C LEU A 551 -27.60 -3.88 0.02
N ILE A 552 -26.45 -3.97 0.69
CA ILE A 552 -25.82 -2.77 1.27
C ILE A 552 -25.25 -1.84 0.19
N GLY A 553 -24.70 -2.40 -0.88
CA GLY A 553 -24.16 -1.62 -1.99
C GLY A 553 -25.25 -0.91 -2.79
N GLU A 554 -26.41 -1.54 -2.94
CA GLU A 554 -27.63 -0.95 -3.51
C GLU A 554 -28.10 0.22 -2.65
N ALA A 555 -28.24 0.02 -1.34
CA ALA A 555 -28.63 1.08 -0.40
C ALA A 555 -27.70 2.29 -0.49
N ILE A 556 -26.37 2.07 -0.51
CA ILE A 556 -25.38 3.15 -0.60
C ILE A 556 -25.45 3.90 -1.94
N ILE A 557 -25.46 3.17 -3.07
CA ILE A 557 -25.44 3.81 -4.39
C ILE A 557 -26.76 4.51 -4.68
N SER A 558 -27.91 3.87 -4.41
CA SER A 558 -29.22 4.50 -4.61
C SER A 558 -29.39 5.73 -3.71
N ALA A 559 -28.93 5.67 -2.46
CA ALA A 559 -28.96 6.82 -1.56
C ALA A 559 -28.08 7.97 -2.06
N GLN A 560 -26.88 7.66 -2.59
CA GLN A 560 -26.03 8.68 -3.20
C GLN A 560 -26.67 9.31 -4.44
N GLN A 561 -27.30 8.50 -5.31
CA GLN A 561 -28.00 9.01 -6.50
C GLN A 561 -29.16 9.93 -6.12
N ALA A 562 -29.94 9.57 -5.10
CA ALA A 562 -31.02 10.39 -4.56
C ALA A 562 -30.51 11.68 -3.91
N ALA A 563 -29.27 11.71 -3.41
CA ALA A 563 -28.65 12.89 -2.82
C ALA A 563 -28.08 13.88 -3.86
N LEU A 564 -27.82 13.47 -5.11
CA LEU A 564 -27.20 14.32 -6.15
C LEU A 564 -27.86 15.70 -6.35
N PRO A 565 -29.19 15.86 -6.28
CA PRO A 565 -29.84 17.17 -6.40
C PRO A 565 -29.55 18.13 -5.23
N TYR A 566 -28.94 17.64 -4.15
CA TYR A 566 -28.70 18.37 -2.90
C TYR A 566 -27.20 18.45 -2.56
N PRO A 567 -26.36 18.97 -3.47
CA PRO A 567 -24.91 18.95 -3.31
C PRO A 567 -24.45 19.64 -2.03
N ASP A 568 -25.15 20.68 -1.59
CA ASP A 568 -24.77 21.50 -0.43
C ASP A 568 -25.28 20.95 0.91
N LYS A 569 -25.98 19.81 0.91
CA LYS A 569 -26.54 19.19 2.12
C LYS A 569 -25.69 18.01 2.60
N THR A 570 -25.63 17.86 3.91
CA THR A 570 -25.03 16.69 4.57
C THR A 570 -25.98 15.50 4.42
N THR A 571 -25.48 14.39 3.90
CA THR A 571 -26.29 13.20 3.61
C THR A 571 -26.50 12.35 4.86
N MET A 572 -27.68 11.78 5.04
CA MET A 572 -27.90 10.78 6.07
C MET A 572 -28.85 9.70 5.58
N LEU A 573 -28.33 8.49 5.39
CA LEU A 573 -29.09 7.28 5.15
C LEU A 573 -29.66 6.76 6.48
N TRP A 574 -30.96 6.98 6.67
CA TRP A 574 -31.70 6.61 7.88
C TRP A 574 -31.82 5.09 8.04
N ASP A 575 -32.24 4.40 6.97
CA ASP A 575 -32.39 2.94 7.00
C ASP A 575 -31.07 2.18 6.79
N GLY A 576 -29.96 2.90 6.70
CA GLY A 576 -28.62 2.34 6.56
C GLY A 576 -28.18 1.71 7.87
N SER A 577 -27.47 0.59 7.81
CA SER A 577 -27.00 -0.18 8.98
C SER A 577 -25.88 0.52 9.79
N GLY A 578 -26.08 1.78 10.22
CA GLY A 578 -25.20 2.55 11.08
C GLY A 578 -24.31 3.59 10.37
N THR A 579 -23.22 3.96 11.02
CA THR A 579 -22.33 5.05 10.60
C THR A 579 -21.56 4.75 9.30
N LEU A 580 -21.10 3.51 9.08
CA LEU A 580 -20.27 3.20 7.91
C LEU A 580 -21.00 3.37 6.56
N PRO A 581 -22.27 2.93 6.39
CA PRO A 581 -23.06 3.25 5.20
C PRO A 581 -23.19 4.75 4.95
N ASN A 582 -23.43 5.54 6.00
CA ASN A 582 -23.48 7.00 5.94
C ASN A 582 -22.16 7.61 5.45
N LEU A 583 -21.03 7.12 5.96
CA LEU A 583 -19.70 7.54 5.51
C LEU A 583 -19.46 7.20 4.03
N TRP A 584 -19.94 6.05 3.56
CA TRP A 584 -19.85 5.69 2.13
C TRP A 584 -20.70 6.60 1.24
N VAL A 585 -21.95 6.88 1.63
CA VAL A 585 -22.82 7.82 0.89
C VAL A 585 -22.17 9.19 0.82
N SER A 586 -21.70 9.70 1.96
CA SER A 586 -20.96 10.97 2.05
C SER A 586 -19.73 11.00 1.12
N THR A 587 -18.93 9.94 1.12
CA THR A 587 -17.75 9.83 0.27
C THR A 587 -18.05 9.83 -1.23
N LEU A 588 -19.13 9.16 -1.62
CA LEU A 588 -19.55 9.11 -3.02
C LEU A 588 -20.27 10.39 -3.44
N HIS A 589 -20.83 11.14 -2.48
CA HIS A 589 -21.47 12.43 -2.70
C HIS A 589 -20.46 13.57 -2.85
N GLY A 590 -19.47 13.69 -1.95
CA GLY A 590 -18.60 14.86 -1.91
C GLY A 590 -17.39 14.77 -0.98
N VAL A 591 -16.77 15.92 -0.73
CA VAL A 591 -15.64 16.06 0.21
C VAL A 591 -16.21 16.26 1.61
N MET A 592 -16.10 15.23 2.45
CA MET A 592 -16.57 15.29 3.83
C MET A 592 -15.72 16.21 4.69
N SER A 593 -16.38 17.11 5.40
CA SER A 593 -15.77 18.06 6.32
C SER A 593 -15.51 17.47 7.71
N LYS A 594 -14.66 18.12 8.51
CA LYS A 594 -14.46 17.74 9.92
C LYS A 594 -15.76 17.86 10.72
N ASN A 595 -16.57 18.90 10.47
CA ASN A 595 -17.84 19.11 11.17
C ASN A 595 -18.83 17.99 10.83
N GLN A 596 -18.95 17.64 9.55
CA GLN A 596 -19.77 16.51 9.09
C GLN A 596 -19.31 15.19 9.70
N ASN A 597 -18.00 14.94 9.77
CA ASN A 597 -17.47 13.75 10.43
C ASN A 597 -17.79 13.70 11.93
N THR A 598 -17.74 14.84 12.63
CA THR A 598 -18.16 14.94 14.03
C THR A 598 -19.66 14.65 14.20
N PHE A 599 -20.50 15.14 13.28
CA PHE A 599 -21.91 14.76 13.21
C PHE A 599 -22.09 13.24 13.11
N TYR A 600 -21.45 12.58 12.14
CA TYR A 600 -21.57 11.12 11.98
C TYR A 600 -21.03 10.30 13.16
N LYS A 601 -19.93 10.75 13.79
CA LYS A 601 -19.33 10.07 14.95
C LYS A 601 -20.24 10.03 16.17
N ASN A 602 -21.12 11.03 16.30
CA ASN A 602 -22.01 11.18 17.44
C ASN A 602 -23.43 10.64 17.16
N LEU A 603 -23.64 10.01 16.00
CA LEU A 603 -24.90 9.33 15.72
C LEU A 603 -25.15 8.21 16.74
N PRO A 604 -26.38 8.07 17.26
CA PRO A 604 -26.76 6.91 18.07
C PRO A 604 -26.52 5.59 17.33
N PRO A 605 -26.36 4.45 18.03
CA PRO A 605 -26.29 3.15 17.39
C PRO A 605 -27.57 2.82 16.60
N PHE A 606 -27.41 2.18 15.44
CA PHE A 606 -28.53 1.64 14.67
C PHE A 606 -29.23 0.49 15.44
N PRO A 607 -30.56 0.30 15.35
CA PRO A 607 -31.53 1.02 14.52
C PRO A 607 -31.77 2.46 14.95
N TYR A 608 -31.93 3.36 13.97
CA TYR A 608 -32.26 4.76 14.26
C TYR A 608 -33.73 4.92 14.65
N ASP A 609 -33.95 5.72 15.69
CA ASP A 609 -35.22 5.89 16.38
C ASP A 609 -35.36 7.35 16.88
N GLU A 610 -36.27 7.58 17.82
CA GLU A 610 -36.49 8.87 18.49
C GLU A 610 -35.23 9.51 19.09
N LYS A 611 -34.28 8.71 19.60
CA LYS A 611 -33.02 9.26 20.12
C LYS A 611 -32.19 9.86 18.99
N THR A 612 -32.26 9.25 17.81
CA THR A 612 -31.62 9.76 16.61
C THR A 612 -32.29 11.04 16.15
N LEU A 613 -33.62 11.12 16.14
CA LEU A 613 -34.34 12.38 15.89
C LEU A 613 -33.95 13.47 16.89
N GLY A 614 -33.85 13.14 18.18
CA GLY A 614 -33.38 14.06 19.21
C GLY A 614 -31.95 14.57 18.95
N HIS A 615 -31.05 13.69 18.52
CA HIS A 615 -29.70 14.06 18.09
C HIS A 615 -29.74 14.99 16.88
N LEU A 616 -30.54 14.69 15.85
CA LEU A 616 -30.69 15.55 14.66
C LEU A 616 -31.18 16.94 15.02
N ARG A 617 -32.23 17.05 15.84
CA ARG A 617 -32.76 18.32 16.34
C ARG A 617 -31.69 19.10 17.12
N LEU A 618 -30.94 18.42 17.98
CA LEU A 618 -29.84 19.05 18.73
C LEU A 618 -28.72 19.54 17.81
N SER A 619 -28.27 18.73 16.85
CA SER A 619 -27.22 19.10 15.89
C SER A 619 -27.63 20.28 15.03
N LEU A 620 -28.87 20.31 14.53
CA LEU A 620 -29.42 21.44 13.79
C LEU A 620 -29.46 22.71 14.66
N ASN A 621 -29.80 22.60 15.95
CA ASN A 621 -29.84 23.75 16.86
C ASN A 621 -28.44 24.26 17.23
N LEU A 622 -27.44 23.37 17.35
CA LEU A 622 -26.07 23.72 17.71
C LEU A 622 -25.27 24.28 16.52
N ASP A 623 -25.56 23.84 15.31
CA ASP A 623 -24.88 24.28 14.10
C ASP A 623 -25.88 24.90 13.11
N PRO A 624 -26.01 26.23 13.04
CA PRO A 624 -26.90 26.91 12.09
C PRO A 624 -26.55 26.66 10.61
N SER A 625 -25.32 26.25 10.31
CA SER A 625 -24.87 25.97 8.94
C SER A 625 -25.21 24.55 8.48
N LEU A 626 -25.60 23.66 9.40
CA LEU A 626 -25.98 22.29 9.08
C LEU A 626 -27.29 22.26 8.29
N HIS A 627 -27.22 21.73 7.08
CA HIS A 627 -28.35 21.35 6.25
C HIS A 627 -28.28 19.85 5.98
N LEU A 628 -29.42 19.16 6.08
CA LEU A 628 -29.52 17.71 5.99
C LEU A 628 -30.37 17.28 4.79
N VAL A 629 -29.92 16.23 4.13
CA VAL A 629 -30.78 15.40 3.27
C VAL A 629 -30.93 14.02 3.90
N LEU A 630 -32.14 13.72 4.38
CA LEU A 630 -32.48 12.46 5.04
C LEU A 630 -33.01 11.47 4.01
N LEU A 631 -32.23 10.42 3.78
CA LEU A 631 -32.44 9.41 2.76
C LEU A 631 -33.02 8.17 3.44
N TRP A 632 -34.19 7.71 3.00
CA TRP A 632 -34.89 6.58 3.62
C TRP A 632 -35.54 5.71 2.56
N PHE A 633 -35.70 4.42 2.80
CA PHE A 633 -36.37 3.49 1.86
C PHE A 633 -37.57 2.76 2.47
N ARG A 634 -37.68 2.69 3.81
CA ARG A 634 -38.82 2.06 4.49
C ARG A 634 -39.93 3.07 4.77
N GLY A 635 -41.18 2.69 4.49
CA GLY A 635 -42.34 3.57 4.73
C GLY A 635 -42.46 4.04 6.18
N VAL A 636 -42.21 3.16 7.14
CA VAL A 636 -42.22 3.51 8.57
C VAL A 636 -41.17 4.55 8.95
N SER A 637 -40.02 4.53 8.28
CA SER A 637 -38.94 5.49 8.49
C SER A 637 -39.28 6.85 7.89
N GLY A 638 -39.92 6.87 6.73
CA GLY A 638 -40.44 8.10 6.10
C GLY A 638 -41.32 8.90 7.04
N VAL A 639 -42.31 8.25 7.65
CA VAL A 639 -43.22 8.88 8.63
C VAL A 639 -42.46 9.55 9.78
N MET A 640 -41.36 8.94 10.26
CA MET A 640 -40.56 9.49 11.36
C MET A 640 -39.73 10.70 10.94
N VAL A 641 -39.14 10.68 9.75
CA VAL A 641 -38.22 11.75 9.32
C VAL A 641 -38.93 12.92 8.65
N GLU A 642 -40.10 12.70 8.07
CA GLU A 642 -40.93 13.75 7.44
C GLU A 642 -41.38 14.81 8.45
N GLU A 643 -41.62 14.43 9.72
CA GLU A 643 -41.90 15.41 10.80
C GLU A 643 -40.76 16.43 10.95
N LEU A 644 -39.50 16.00 10.80
CA LEU A 644 -38.36 16.89 10.94
C LEU A 644 -38.21 17.87 9.77
N GLU A 645 -38.62 17.48 8.56
CA GLU A 645 -38.70 18.40 7.42
C GLU A 645 -39.84 19.39 7.58
N ILE A 646 -40.98 18.99 8.14
CA ILE A 646 -42.08 19.92 8.47
C ILE A 646 -41.62 20.95 9.52
N ASP A 647 -40.87 20.50 10.54
CA ASP A 647 -40.34 21.37 11.60
C ASP A 647 -39.25 22.35 11.07
N GLN A 648 -38.42 21.91 10.12
CA GLN A 648 -37.29 22.70 9.59
C GLN A 648 -37.16 22.61 8.05
N PRO A 649 -38.12 23.14 7.28
CA PRO A 649 -38.22 22.91 5.83
C PRO A 649 -37.06 23.50 5.02
N ASP A 650 -36.45 24.59 5.50
CA ASP A 650 -35.31 25.22 4.82
C ASP A 650 -34.02 24.41 5.01
N ARG A 651 -33.93 23.60 6.06
CA ARG A 651 -32.69 22.96 6.51
C ARG A 651 -32.68 21.46 6.31
N VAL A 652 -33.84 20.83 6.34
CA VAL A 652 -34.00 19.39 6.20
C VAL A 652 -34.80 19.10 4.94
N THR A 653 -34.32 18.17 4.13
CA THR A 653 -35.09 17.60 3.02
C THR A 653 -35.11 16.09 3.19
N THR A 654 -36.28 15.48 3.11
CA THR A 654 -36.40 14.03 3.12
C THR A 654 -36.58 13.51 1.70
N VAL A 655 -35.98 12.35 1.42
CA VAL A 655 -36.03 11.74 0.09
C VAL A 655 -36.19 10.24 0.24
N LYS A 656 -37.26 9.71 -0.38
CA LYS A 656 -37.46 8.28 -0.51
C LYS A 656 -36.49 7.71 -1.56
N VAL A 657 -35.63 6.80 -1.14
CA VAL A 657 -34.64 6.09 -1.94
C VAL A 657 -35.27 4.83 -2.55
N PRO A 658 -35.14 4.61 -3.87
CA PRO A 658 -35.61 3.39 -4.50
C PRO A 658 -34.74 2.19 -4.10
N MET A 659 -35.39 1.12 -3.63
CA MET A 659 -34.76 -0.13 -3.17
C MET A 659 -35.63 -1.32 -3.57
N ARG A 660 -35.01 -2.47 -3.87
CA ARG A 660 -35.78 -3.70 -4.16
C ARG A 660 -36.38 -4.30 -2.90
N SER A 661 -37.47 -5.05 -3.09
CA SER A 661 -37.99 -5.92 -2.04
C SER A 661 -36.92 -6.92 -1.60
N SER A 662 -36.69 -7.01 -0.30
CA SER A 662 -35.71 -7.91 0.30
C SER A 662 -36.14 -8.31 1.71
N PRO A 663 -35.53 -9.33 2.33
CA PRO A 663 -35.84 -9.67 3.73
C PRO A 663 -35.61 -8.54 4.75
N LEU A 664 -34.87 -7.48 4.39
CA LEU A 664 -34.68 -6.30 5.26
C LEU A 664 -35.67 -5.16 4.96
N CYS A 665 -36.39 -5.24 3.85
CA CYS A 665 -37.43 -4.28 3.46
C CYS A 665 -38.40 -4.99 2.50
N GLU A 666 -39.33 -5.76 3.06
CA GLU A 666 -40.32 -6.50 2.27
C GLU A 666 -41.28 -5.53 1.58
N GLU A 667 -41.52 -4.38 2.23
CA GLU A 667 -42.35 -3.27 1.78
C GLU A 667 -41.73 -2.41 0.66
N CYS A 668 -40.45 -2.63 0.33
CA CYS A 668 -39.77 -1.92 -0.75
C CYS A 668 -40.17 -2.50 -2.13
N SER A 669 -40.37 -1.65 -3.13
CA SER A 669 -40.55 -2.04 -4.54
C SER A 669 -39.81 -1.05 -5.43
N LEU A 670 -38.96 -1.56 -6.33
CA LEU A 670 -38.24 -0.76 -7.35
C LEU A 670 -39.17 -0.36 -8.48
#